data_AF-A0A151PGE7-F1
#
_entry.id   AF-A0A151PGE7-F1
#
_cell.length_a   1.000
_cell.length_b   1.000
_cell.length_c   1.000
_cell.angle_alpha   90.00
_cell.angle_beta   90.00
_cell.angle_gamma   90.00
#
_symmetry.space_group_name_H-M   'P 1'
#
loop_
_entity.id
_entity.type
_entity.pdbx_description
1 polymer ?
#
loop_
_entity_poly.entity_id
_entity_poly.type
_entity_poly.pdbx_seq_one_letter_code
_entity_poly.pdbx_strand_id
1 'polypeptide(L)'
;MALPLPGELWAELPVEKRIFCSVLLFSWAVYLWEAFLAHRQRRVYRTTTHVPWELGQIMDSETFEKSRLYQLDKSTFSFWSGLYSEVEGTLILLCGGIPFLWNVSEKISGRAGFGPEYEIVQSLVFLLLATLFSAVTGLPWSLYNTFVIEEKHGFNQQTLGFFFKDAIKKFVVTQCILLPVTSLLLYIIKIGGDYFFIYAWLFTLVVSLVLVTIYADYIAPLFDKFIPLPEGELKQEIEVMAKSIDFPLTKVYVVEGSKRSSHSNAYFYGFFKNKRIVLFDTLLEDYSALNKEPSEGSEEAEDEETKSKVKNKKQGCKNEEVLAVLGHELGHWKLGHTIKNIVISQMNSFLCFFLFAVLIGRKELFAAFGFYETQPTLIGLMIIFQFIFSPYNEVLSFCLTVLSRRFEFQADAFAKELGKAEDLLGWTFWCLQKSACEISDQVEYREMDESLANLSEDEYYSEEERNAKAEKEKKLPPPPPPPPPEEENESEPEEPSGQAGGLQDDNSGGFGDGQASGVEGAAFQSRLPHDRMTSQEAACFPDIISGPQQTQKVFLYIRNRTLQLWLDNPKVQLTFEATLQQLEAPYNSDTVLVHRVHSYLERHGLINFGIYKRVKPLPTKKTGKVIIIGSGVSGLAAARQLQSFGMDVTVLEARDRVGGRVATFRKGNYVADLGAMVVTGLGGNPMAVVSKQVNMELAKIKQKCPLYEANGQAVPKEKDEMVEQEFNRLLEATSYLSHQLDFNVLNNKPVSLGQALEVVIQLQEKHVKDEQIEHWKKIVKTQEELKDLLNKMVNLKEKIRELHQQYKEASEVKPPRDITAEFLVKSKHRDLTALCKEYDELAETQGKLEEKLQELEANPPSDVYLSSRDRQILDWHFANLEFANATPLSTLSLKHWDQDDDFEFTGSHLTVRNGYSCVPVALAEGLDIKLNTAVRQVRYTASGCEVIAVNTRSTSQTFIYKCDAVLCTLPLGVLKQQPPAVQFVPPLPEWKTSAVQRMGFGNLNKVVLCFDRVFWDPSVNLFGHVGSTTASRGELFLFWNLYKAPILLALVAGEAAGIMENISDDVIVGRCLAILKGIFGSSAVPQPKETVVSRWRADPWARGSYSYVAAGSSGNDYDLMAQPITPGPAIPGAPQPIPRLFFAGEHTIRNYPATVHGALLSGLREAGRIADQFLGAMYTLPRQATPGVPTQQAASIYYPGKDLKRICESLDMCEDGAFVFNCGLENYIYMRE
;
A
#
# COMPACT_ATOMS: atom_id res chain seq x y z
N MET A 1 -37.02 58.56 14.26
CA MET A 1 -35.97 57.77 14.91
C MET A 1 -35.04 57.28 13.82
N ALA A 2 -33.78 57.72 13.82
CA ALA A 2 -32.73 56.98 13.12
C ALA A 2 -32.25 55.87 14.07
N LEU A 3 -31.90 54.71 13.54
CA LEU A 3 -31.11 53.73 14.28
C LEU A 3 -29.64 54.18 14.25
N PRO A 4 -28.87 54.05 15.34
CA PRO A 4 -27.45 54.40 15.35
C PRO A 4 -26.65 53.59 14.33
N LEU A 5 -25.55 54.16 13.85
CA LEU A 5 -24.59 53.39 13.04
C LEU A 5 -23.85 52.37 13.93
N PRO A 6 -23.35 51.24 13.39
CA PRO A 6 -22.78 50.16 14.20
C PRO A 6 -21.65 50.56 15.18
N GLY A 7 -20.89 51.61 14.84
CA GLY A 7 -19.84 52.14 15.73
C GLY A 7 -20.34 52.91 16.95
N GLU A 8 -21.56 53.45 16.93
CA GLU A 8 -22.13 54.21 18.06
C GLU A 8 -22.54 53.26 19.20
N LEU A 9 -23.19 52.12 18.88
CA LEU A 9 -23.51 51.08 19.87
C LEU A 9 -22.26 50.48 20.54
N TRP A 10 -21.13 50.42 19.83
CA TRP A 10 -19.87 49.87 20.36
C TRP A 10 -19.26 50.77 21.44
N ALA A 11 -19.40 52.09 21.33
CA ALA A 11 -18.85 53.04 22.29
C ALA A 11 -19.58 53.04 23.64
N GLU A 12 -20.89 52.75 23.64
CA GLU A 12 -21.74 52.70 24.85
C GLU A 12 -21.57 51.43 25.68
N LEU A 13 -20.94 50.38 25.14
CA LEU A 13 -20.70 49.14 25.89
C LEU A 13 -19.70 49.36 27.05
N PRO A 14 -19.89 48.68 28.20
CA PRO A 14 -18.88 48.60 29.25
C PRO A 14 -17.52 48.09 28.74
N VAL A 15 -16.42 48.48 29.40
CA VAL A 15 -15.06 48.21 28.93
C VAL A 15 -14.78 46.71 28.88
N GLU A 16 -15.20 45.98 29.90
CA GLU A 16 -15.13 44.53 30.02
C GLU A 16 -15.87 43.81 28.88
N LYS A 17 -17.03 44.34 28.45
CA LYS A 17 -17.78 43.80 27.29
C LYS A 17 -17.10 44.12 25.97
N ARG A 18 -16.48 45.30 25.83
CA ARG A 18 -15.67 45.64 24.64
C ARG A 18 -14.46 44.72 24.51
N ILE A 19 -13.77 44.42 25.61
CA ILE A 19 -12.63 43.48 25.63
C ILE A 19 -13.10 42.08 25.17
N PHE A 20 -14.12 41.51 25.82
CA PHE A 20 -14.64 40.19 25.50
C PHE A 20 -15.12 40.07 24.04
N CYS A 21 -15.90 41.05 23.55
CA CYS A 21 -16.33 41.07 22.15
C CYS A 21 -15.17 41.28 21.16
N SER A 22 -14.09 41.98 21.54
CA SER A 22 -12.91 42.14 20.69
C SER A 22 -12.14 40.83 20.54
N VAL A 23 -11.99 40.07 21.63
CA VAL A 23 -11.36 38.73 21.63
C VAL A 23 -12.15 37.78 20.72
N LEU A 24 -13.46 37.66 20.91
CA LEU A 24 -14.29 36.77 20.07
C LEU A 24 -14.30 37.19 18.59
N LEU A 25 -14.32 38.50 18.29
CA LEU A 25 -14.23 38.97 16.90
C LEU A 25 -12.84 38.72 16.28
N PHE A 26 -11.77 38.71 17.09
CA PHE A 26 -10.43 38.40 16.61
C PHE A 26 -10.24 36.89 16.37
N SER A 27 -10.66 36.04 17.32
CA SER A 27 -10.66 34.57 17.20
C SER A 27 -11.31 34.11 15.89
N TRP A 28 -12.56 34.54 15.65
CA TRP A 28 -13.26 34.20 14.41
C TRP A 28 -12.65 34.85 13.16
N ALA A 29 -11.93 35.98 13.27
CA ALA A 29 -11.23 36.57 12.13
C ALA A 29 -9.97 35.79 11.75
N VAL A 30 -9.20 35.31 12.74
CA VAL A 30 -8.07 34.39 12.55
C VAL A 30 -8.55 33.08 11.96
N TYR A 31 -9.53 32.42 12.59
CA TYR A 31 -10.08 31.15 12.09
C TYR A 31 -10.63 31.27 10.66
N LEU A 32 -11.30 32.38 10.31
CA LEU A 32 -11.77 32.61 8.93
C LEU A 32 -10.63 32.90 7.94
N TRP A 33 -9.52 33.50 8.39
CA TRP A 33 -8.32 33.70 7.59
C TRP A 33 -7.57 32.38 7.33
N GLU A 34 -7.37 31.57 8.37
CA GLU A 34 -6.79 30.23 8.24
C GLU A 34 -7.67 29.32 7.36
N ALA A 35 -8.98 29.30 7.59
CA ALA A 35 -9.92 28.55 6.75
C ALA A 35 -9.91 29.03 5.29
N PHE A 36 -9.63 30.31 5.02
CA PHE A 36 -9.42 30.84 3.67
C PHE A 36 -8.08 30.37 3.06
N LEU A 37 -6.98 30.35 3.82
CA LEU A 37 -5.70 29.80 3.37
C LEU A 37 -5.79 28.29 3.10
N ALA A 38 -6.39 27.52 4.02
CA ALA A 38 -6.69 26.12 3.85
C ALA A 38 -7.62 25.86 2.64
N HIS A 39 -8.60 26.73 2.39
CA HIS A 39 -9.45 26.65 1.19
C HIS A 39 -8.67 26.93 -0.10
N ARG A 40 -7.79 27.96 -0.12
CA ARG A 40 -6.88 28.21 -1.25
C ARG A 40 -6.03 26.98 -1.53
N GLN A 41 -5.43 26.39 -0.50
CA GLN A 41 -4.56 25.24 -0.66
C GLN A 41 -5.32 23.99 -1.12
N ARG A 42 -6.51 23.76 -0.55
CA ARG A 42 -7.41 22.71 -0.99
C ARG A 42 -7.87 22.86 -2.45
N ARG A 43 -8.03 24.10 -2.92
CA ARG A 43 -8.32 24.38 -4.33
C ARG A 43 -7.15 23.96 -5.22
N VAL A 44 -5.91 24.28 -4.83
CA VAL A 44 -4.69 23.86 -5.54
C VAL A 44 -4.61 22.32 -5.62
N TYR A 45 -4.74 21.61 -4.50
CA TYR A 45 -4.79 20.14 -4.49
C TYR A 45 -5.90 19.59 -5.40
N ARG A 46 -7.08 20.22 -5.44
CA ARG A 46 -8.16 19.79 -6.35
C ARG A 46 -7.81 20.00 -7.82
N THR A 47 -7.24 21.14 -8.21
CA THR A 47 -6.99 21.49 -9.62
C THR A 47 -5.80 20.78 -10.24
N THR A 48 -4.75 20.48 -9.47
CA THR A 48 -3.54 19.85 -10.00
C THR A 48 -3.74 18.34 -10.07
N THR A 49 -4.42 17.85 -11.11
CA THR A 49 -4.75 16.42 -11.34
C THR A 49 -3.67 15.63 -12.09
N HIS A 50 -2.54 16.27 -12.39
CA HIS A 50 -1.42 15.69 -13.13
C HIS A 50 -0.11 16.16 -12.49
N VAL A 51 0.93 15.33 -12.57
CA VAL A 51 2.29 15.71 -12.16
C VAL A 51 2.71 16.96 -12.95
N PRO A 52 3.19 18.04 -12.30
CA PRO A 52 3.79 19.18 -12.99
C PRO A 52 4.92 18.72 -13.90
N TRP A 53 5.07 19.32 -15.10
CA TRP A 53 6.01 18.85 -16.11
C TRP A 53 7.47 18.95 -15.63
N GLU A 54 7.73 19.86 -14.71
CA GLU A 54 8.97 20.04 -13.99
C GLU A 54 9.38 18.76 -13.24
N LEU A 55 8.41 18.10 -12.57
CA LEU A 55 8.60 16.95 -11.69
C LEU A 55 8.42 15.59 -12.39
N GLY A 56 7.85 15.57 -13.59
CA GLY A 56 7.50 14.35 -14.34
C GLY A 56 8.67 13.45 -14.77
N GLN A 57 9.89 13.76 -14.36
CA GLN A 57 11.08 12.90 -14.51
C GLN A 57 11.46 12.15 -13.22
N ILE A 58 10.87 12.53 -12.07
CA ILE A 58 11.26 12.05 -10.74
C ILE A 58 10.03 11.46 -10.01
N MET A 59 8.89 12.15 -10.06
CA MET A 59 7.65 11.68 -9.42
C MET A 59 6.69 11.06 -10.44
N ASP A 60 6.29 9.82 -10.19
CA ASP A 60 5.29 9.12 -10.98
C ASP A 60 3.84 9.58 -10.67
N SER A 61 2.92 9.28 -11.58
CA SER A 61 1.52 9.75 -11.49
C SER A 61 0.66 8.99 -10.47
N GLU A 62 1.10 7.85 -9.95
CA GLU A 62 0.40 7.08 -8.91
C GLU A 62 0.81 7.58 -7.52
N THR A 63 2.11 7.76 -7.28
CA THR A 63 2.64 8.40 -6.06
C THR A 63 2.04 9.79 -5.90
N PHE A 64 2.09 10.63 -6.95
CA PHE A 64 1.50 11.98 -6.91
C PHE A 64 0.01 11.98 -6.54
N GLU A 65 -0.80 11.07 -7.13
CA GLU A 65 -2.24 10.99 -6.83
C GLU A 65 -2.49 10.48 -5.40
N LYS A 66 -1.68 9.56 -4.88
CA LYS A 66 -1.77 9.10 -3.48
C LYS A 66 -1.50 10.23 -2.49
N SER A 67 -0.39 10.94 -2.64
CA SER A 67 -0.02 12.06 -1.75
C SER A 67 -1.05 13.20 -1.84
N ARG A 68 -1.57 13.46 -3.04
CA ARG A 68 -2.66 14.41 -3.30
C ARG A 68 -3.99 13.99 -2.63
N LEU A 69 -4.35 12.71 -2.67
CA LEU A 69 -5.56 12.19 -2.02
C LEU A 69 -5.44 12.23 -0.48
N TYR A 70 -4.28 11.87 0.07
CA TYR A 70 -3.99 12.00 1.49
C TYR A 70 -4.12 13.47 1.96
N GLN A 71 -3.52 14.41 1.24
CA GLN A 71 -3.65 15.84 1.51
C GLN A 71 -5.11 16.35 1.39
N LEU A 72 -5.91 15.80 0.46
CA LEU A 72 -7.33 16.14 0.34
C LEU A 72 -8.20 15.59 1.50
N ASP A 73 -7.83 14.46 2.09
CA ASP A 73 -8.47 13.91 3.28
C ASP A 73 -8.05 14.69 4.54
N LYS A 74 -6.74 14.89 4.77
CA LYS A 74 -6.20 15.67 5.91
C LYS A 74 -6.77 17.10 5.91
N SER A 75 -6.79 17.78 4.74
CA SER A 75 -7.47 19.07 4.54
C SER A 75 -8.99 19.05 4.76
N THR A 76 -9.65 17.88 4.75
CA THR A 76 -11.05 17.76 5.17
C THR A 76 -11.19 17.65 6.67
N PHE A 77 -10.33 16.85 7.29
CA PHE A 77 -10.31 16.66 8.73
C PHE A 77 -9.98 17.95 9.47
N SER A 78 -8.85 18.60 9.15
CA SER A 78 -8.40 19.84 9.81
C SER A 78 -9.43 20.96 9.75
N PHE A 79 -10.21 21.06 8.66
CA PHE A 79 -11.30 22.03 8.57
C PHE A 79 -12.46 21.72 9.53
N TRP A 80 -12.85 20.46 9.70
CA TRP A 80 -13.95 20.09 10.60
C TRP A 80 -13.52 20.01 12.07
N SER A 81 -12.30 19.58 12.37
CA SER A 81 -11.75 19.64 13.72
C SER A 81 -11.50 21.08 14.16
N GLY A 82 -10.92 21.92 13.30
CA GLY A 82 -10.74 23.35 13.57
C GLY A 82 -12.06 24.09 13.79
N LEU A 83 -13.07 23.83 12.94
CA LEU A 83 -14.42 24.38 13.15
C LEU A 83 -15.06 23.90 14.46
N TYR A 84 -14.80 22.65 14.87
CA TYR A 84 -15.26 22.15 16.17
C TYR A 84 -14.56 22.88 17.32
N SER A 85 -13.22 23.00 17.29
CA SER A 85 -12.44 23.67 18.34
C SER A 85 -12.81 25.15 18.50
N GLU A 86 -12.97 25.90 17.40
CA GLU A 86 -13.39 27.31 17.45
C GLU A 86 -14.81 27.46 18.03
N VAL A 87 -15.71 26.53 17.71
CA VAL A 87 -17.08 26.48 18.29
C VAL A 87 -17.05 26.05 19.76
N GLU A 88 -16.22 25.08 20.15
CA GLU A 88 -16.05 24.63 21.54
C GLU A 88 -15.47 25.75 22.41
N GLY A 89 -14.37 26.38 21.98
CA GLY A 89 -13.78 27.54 22.65
C GLY A 89 -14.76 28.71 22.76
N THR A 90 -15.48 29.03 21.68
CA THR A 90 -16.54 30.05 21.68
C THR A 90 -17.65 29.72 22.68
N LEU A 91 -18.08 28.46 22.77
CA LEU A 91 -19.11 28.02 23.72
C LEU A 91 -18.59 28.05 25.18
N ILE A 92 -17.35 27.65 25.42
CA ILE A 92 -16.70 27.73 26.74
C ILE A 92 -16.64 29.18 27.21
N LEU A 93 -16.25 30.11 26.33
CA LEU A 93 -16.23 31.54 26.63
C LEU A 93 -17.63 32.11 26.87
N LEU A 94 -18.60 31.85 25.98
CA LEU A 94 -19.96 32.39 26.08
C LEU A 94 -20.76 31.82 27.28
N CYS A 95 -20.50 30.57 27.68
CA CYS A 95 -21.18 29.93 28.81
C CYS A 95 -20.47 30.16 30.16
N GLY A 96 -19.32 30.85 30.19
CA GLY A 96 -18.55 31.06 31.42
C GLY A 96 -17.89 29.77 31.95
N GLY A 97 -17.47 28.87 31.05
CA GLY A 97 -16.85 27.59 31.37
C GLY A 97 -15.58 27.71 32.22
N ILE A 98 -14.77 28.73 31.98
CA ILE A 98 -13.55 29.01 32.77
C ILE A 98 -13.90 29.38 34.23
N PRO A 99 -14.76 30.39 34.52
CA PRO A 99 -15.31 30.61 35.86
C PRO A 99 -15.98 29.37 36.47
N PHE A 100 -16.76 28.60 35.69
CA PHE A 100 -17.39 27.38 36.18
C PHE A 100 -16.35 26.36 36.68
N LEU A 101 -15.31 26.10 35.88
CA LEU A 101 -14.25 25.14 36.21
C LEU A 101 -13.40 25.60 37.40
N TRP A 102 -13.13 26.91 37.51
CA TRP A 102 -12.47 27.50 38.69
C TRP A 102 -13.29 27.33 39.98
N ASN A 103 -14.62 27.51 39.88
CA ASN A 103 -15.56 27.24 40.96
C ASN A 103 -15.75 25.74 41.25
N VAL A 104 -15.26 24.83 40.40
CA VAL A 104 -15.23 23.37 40.62
C VAL A 104 -13.90 22.96 41.27
N SER A 105 -12.77 23.52 40.83
CA SER A 105 -11.46 23.27 41.47
C SER A 105 -11.42 23.77 42.91
N GLU A 106 -12.12 24.87 43.25
CA GLU A 106 -12.32 25.33 44.63
C GLU A 106 -13.00 24.26 45.49
N LYS A 107 -14.12 23.72 45.01
CA LYS A 107 -14.95 22.74 45.74
C LYS A 107 -14.23 21.40 45.91
N ILE A 108 -13.33 21.04 45.00
CA ILE A 108 -12.50 19.85 45.10
C ILE A 108 -11.35 20.08 46.09
N SER A 109 -10.67 21.22 46.01
CA SER A 109 -9.59 21.61 46.94
C SER A 109 -10.09 21.71 48.39
N GLY A 110 -11.25 22.34 48.60
CA GLY A 110 -11.88 22.46 49.91
C GLY A 110 -12.33 21.13 50.51
N ARG A 111 -12.74 20.15 49.67
CA ARG A 111 -13.02 18.77 50.11
C ARG A 111 -11.76 18.02 50.53
N ALA A 112 -10.60 18.37 49.96
CA ALA A 112 -9.30 17.84 50.36
C ALA A 112 -8.66 18.59 51.56
N GLY A 113 -9.34 19.61 52.10
CA GLY A 113 -8.88 20.37 53.27
C GLY A 113 -8.07 21.64 52.96
N PHE A 114 -7.98 22.06 51.69
CA PHE A 114 -7.30 23.28 51.27
C PHE A 114 -8.33 24.39 50.99
N GLY A 115 -8.36 25.44 51.81
CA GLY A 115 -9.24 26.59 51.63
C GLY A 115 -8.75 27.57 50.54
N PRO A 116 -9.51 28.65 50.28
CA PRO A 116 -9.20 29.65 49.24
C PRO A 116 -7.83 30.33 49.40
N GLU A 117 -7.27 30.34 50.61
CA GLU A 117 -5.90 30.79 50.90
C GLU A 117 -4.81 29.96 50.20
N TYR A 118 -5.12 28.75 49.74
CA TYR A 118 -4.22 27.87 48.98
C TYR A 118 -4.44 27.98 47.46
N GLU A 119 -4.53 29.20 46.92
CA GLU A 119 -4.76 29.50 45.48
C GLU A 119 -3.83 28.71 44.53
N ILE A 120 -2.59 28.39 44.94
CA ILE A 120 -1.69 27.53 44.13
C ILE A 120 -2.26 26.11 44.00
N VAL A 121 -2.75 25.49 45.08
CA VAL A 121 -3.39 24.16 45.04
C VAL A 121 -4.65 24.20 44.17
N GLN A 122 -5.47 25.25 44.30
CA GLN A 122 -6.64 25.45 43.44
C GLN A 122 -6.26 25.60 41.94
N SER A 123 -5.12 26.26 41.66
CA SER A 123 -4.58 26.41 40.31
C SER A 123 -4.11 25.06 39.72
N LEU A 124 -3.47 24.21 40.52
CA LEU A 124 -3.08 22.86 40.11
C LEU A 124 -4.29 21.96 39.85
N VAL A 125 -5.31 22.02 40.72
CA VAL A 125 -6.57 21.28 40.52
C VAL A 125 -7.35 21.80 39.31
N PHE A 126 -7.29 23.10 39.01
CA PHE A 126 -7.86 23.67 37.79
C PHE A 126 -7.18 23.10 36.54
N LEU A 127 -5.85 23.14 36.46
CA LEU A 127 -5.09 22.62 35.30
C LEU A 127 -5.32 21.13 35.08
N LEU A 128 -5.31 20.32 36.14
CA LEU A 128 -5.58 18.88 36.03
C LEU A 128 -6.99 18.58 35.50
N LEU A 129 -7.99 19.42 35.81
CA LEU A 129 -9.35 19.26 35.30
C LEU A 129 -9.52 19.79 33.87
N ALA A 130 -8.82 20.87 33.51
CA ALA A 130 -8.87 21.50 32.20
C ALA A 130 -8.16 20.62 31.15
N THR A 131 -6.92 20.20 31.42
CA THR A 131 -6.18 19.23 30.60
C THR A 131 -6.87 17.87 30.50
N LEU A 132 -7.56 17.40 31.56
CA LEU A 132 -8.38 16.18 31.48
C LEU A 132 -9.62 16.37 30.60
N PHE A 133 -10.23 17.55 30.61
CA PHE A 133 -11.34 17.88 29.71
C PHE A 133 -10.84 17.93 28.25
N SER A 134 -9.75 18.65 27.97
CA SER A 134 -9.10 18.74 26.66
C SER A 134 -8.70 17.36 26.11
N ALA A 135 -8.07 16.50 26.94
CA ALA A 135 -7.74 15.13 26.58
C ALA A 135 -8.97 14.26 26.24
N VAL A 136 -10.13 14.54 26.83
CA VAL A 136 -11.39 13.82 26.56
C VAL A 136 -12.11 14.35 25.32
N THR A 137 -12.12 15.66 25.05
CA THR A 137 -12.76 16.22 23.84
C THR A 137 -11.88 16.08 22.59
N GLY A 138 -10.55 16.05 22.73
CA GLY A 138 -9.60 15.76 21.66
C GLY A 138 -9.52 14.28 21.25
N LEU A 139 -9.81 13.34 22.17
CA LEU A 139 -9.69 11.90 21.94
C LEU A 139 -10.48 11.39 20.71
N PRO A 140 -11.74 11.76 20.44
CA PRO A 140 -12.47 11.35 19.23
C PRO A 140 -11.79 11.81 17.94
N TRP A 141 -11.22 13.01 17.91
CA TRP A 141 -10.51 13.56 16.75
C TRP A 141 -9.18 12.82 16.53
N SER A 142 -8.42 12.56 17.60
CA SER A 142 -7.19 11.77 17.54
C SER A 142 -7.44 10.34 17.04
N LEU A 143 -8.46 9.66 17.58
CA LEU A 143 -8.90 8.34 17.12
C LEU A 143 -9.32 8.35 15.65
N TYR A 144 -10.04 9.39 15.19
CA TYR A 144 -10.42 9.51 13.79
C TYR A 144 -9.21 9.71 12.88
N ASN A 145 -8.23 10.56 13.26
CA ASN A 145 -7.02 10.72 12.46
C ASN A 145 -6.27 9.37 12.36
N THR A 146 -5.91 8.76 13.48
CA THR A 146 -5.11 7.52 13.49
C THR A 146 -5.84 6.33 12.85
N PHE A 147 -7.09 6.05 13.22
CA PHE A 147 -7.78 4.82 12.81
C PHE A 147 -8.73 4.98 11.61
N VAL A 148 -8.87 6.18 11.03
CA VAL A 148 -9.66 6.40 9.80
C VAL A 148 -8.85 7.10 8.70
N ILE A 149 -7.92 8.00 9.01
CA ILE A 149 -7.13 8.72 7.99
C ILE A 149 -5.78 8.05 7.77
N GLU A 150 -4.95 7.92 8.80
CA GLU A 150 -3.63 7.25 8.71
C GLU A 150 -3.82 5.78 8.30
N GLU A 151 -4.82 5.09 8.84
CA GLU A 151 -5.20 3.71 8.44
C GLU A 151 -5.59 3.61 6.95
N LYS A 152 -6.43 4.53 6.45
CA LYS A 152 -6.90 4.54 5.05
C LYS A 152 -5.76 4.68 4.04
N HIS A 153 -4.70 5.40 4.41
CA HIS A 153 -3.50 5.59 3.57
C HIS A 153 -2.34 4.65 3.93
N GLY A 154 -2.54 3.73 4.88
CA GLY A 154 -1.58 2.69 5.27
C GLY A 154 -0.45 3.15 6.19
N PHE A 155 -0.54 4.36 6.75
CA PHE A 155 0.48 4.94 7.63
C PHE A 155 0.31 4.51 9.09
N ASN A 156 -0.90 4.19 9.57
CA ASN A 156 -1.08 3.67 10.93
C ASN A 156 -0.44 2.29 11.08
N GLN A 157 0.18 2.03 12.24
CA GLN A 157 0.72 0.72 12.63
C GLN A 157 0.30 0.33 14.07
N GLN A 158 -0.47 1.18 14.75
CA GLN A 158 -0.85 1.01 16.16
C GLN A 158 -2.13 0.19 16.31
N THR A 159 -2.19 -0.60 17.38
CA THR A 159 -3.44 -1.19 17.86
C THR A 159 -4.14 -0.24 18.84
N LEU A 160 -5.47 -0.31 18.94
CA LEU A 160 -6.24 0.48 19.92
C LEU A 160 -5.71 0.31 21.36
N GLY A 161 -5.35 -0.91 21.75
CA GLY A 161 -4.79 -1.18 23.08
C GLY A 161 -3.42 -0.55 23.33
N PHE A 162 -2.57 -0.46 22.30
CA PHE A 162 -1.31 0.28 22.37
C PHE A 162 -1.56 1.79 22.44
N PHE A 163 -2.42 2.32 21.56
CA PHE A 163 -2.78 3.73 21.49
C PHE A 163 -3.31 4.26 22.84
N PHE A 164 -4.28 3.59 23.45
CA PHE A 164 -4.81 3.99 24.76
C PHE A 164 -3.77 3.90 25.89
N LYS A 165 -2.93 2.86 25.89
CA LYS A 165 -1.85 2.72 26.87
C LYS A 165 -0.81 3.84 26.74
N ASP A 166 -0.49 4.23 25.51
CA ASP A 166 0.48 5.30 25.25
C ASP A 166 -0.10 6.69 25.53
N ALA A 167 -1.37 6.95 25.17
CA ALA A 167 -2.07 8.19 25.52
C ALA A 167 -2.16 8.40 27.05
N ILE A 168 -2.48 7.34 27.81
CA ILE A 168 -2.46 7.40 29.29
C ILE A 168 -1.04 7.65 29.80
N LYS A 169 -0.01 7.02 29.20
CA LYS A 169 1.39 7.25 29.59
C LYS A 169 1.79 8.71 29.35
N LYS A 170 1.51 9.26 28.16
CA LYS A 170 1.76 10.67 27.82
C LYS A 170 1.13 11.57 28.86
N PHE A 171 -0.20 11.49 29.05
CA PHE A 171 -0.91 12.28 30.04
C PHE A 171 -0.28 12.21 31.44
N VAL A 172 0.12 11.03 31.92
CA VAL A 172 0.75 10.89 33.25
C VAL A 172 2.13 11.57 33.31
N VAL A 173 3.01 11.40 32.32
CA VAL A 173 4.36 12.02 32.36
C VAL A 173 4.24 13.55 32.21
N THR A 174 3.37 14.03 31.32
CA THR A 174 2.99 15.45 31.19
C THR A 174 2.54 16.04 32.53
N GLN A 175 1.54 15.44 33.20
CA GLN A 175 1.04 15.89 34.50
C GLN A 175 2.11 15.88 35.61
N CYS A 176 3.06 14.92 35.58
CA CYS A 176 4.11 14.77 36.58
C CYS A 176 5.09 15.95 36.66
N ILE A 177 5.19 16.79 35.62
CA ILE A 177 6.10 17.96 35.58
C ILE A 177 5.34 19.27 35.40
N LEU A 178 4.16 19.22 34.79
CA LEU A 178 3.11 20.22 34.89
C LEU A 178 2.90 20.74 36.30
N LEU A 179 2.45 19.87 37.19
CA LEU A 179 2.00 20.36 38.50
C LEU A 179 3.17 20.92 39.35
N PRO A 180 4.38 20.31 39.38
CA PRO A 180 5.54 20.89 40.04
C PRO A 180 5.98 22.24 39.46
N VAL A 181 6.21 22.35 38.14
CA VAL A 181 6.82 23.54 37.55
C VAL A 181 5.81 24.71 37.52
N THR A 182 4.50 24.44 37.34
CA THR A 182 3.44 25.45 37.57
C THR A 182 3.53 26.01 38.98
N SER A 183 3.62 25.14 40.00
CA SER A 183 3.57 25.58 41.39
C SER A 183 4.72 26.53 41.72
N LEU A 184 5.90 26.29 41.13
CA LEU A 184 7.10 27.10 41.30
C LEU A 184 7.03 28.41 40.50
N LEU A 185 6.50 28.41 39.27
CA LEU A 185 6.25 29.64 38.50
C LEU A 185 5.27 30.57 39.24
N LEU A 186 4.12 30.06 39.68
CA LEU A 186 3.12 30.83 40.42
C LEU A 186 3.66 31.35 41.76
N TYR A 187 4.52 30.57 42.43
CA TYR A 187 5.22 30.99 43.65
C TYR A 187 6.21 32.14 43.37
N ILE A 188 6.99 32.07 42.29
CA ILE A 188 7.92 33.13 41.85
C ILE A 188 7.15 34.41 41.51
N ILE A 189 6.04 34.32 40.76
CA ILE A 189 5.22 35.50 40.39
C ILE A 189 4.68 36.20 41.64
N LYS A 190 4.20 35.46 42.65
CA LYS A 190 3.63 36.04 43.88
C LYS A 190 4.65 36.69 44.81
N ILE A 191 5.90 36.26 44.78
CA ILE A 191 6.95 36.69 45.72
C ILE A 191 7.94 37.68 45.07
N GLY A 192 8.08 37.66 43.74
CA GLY A 192 9.12 38.40 43.01
C GLY A 192 8.99 39.94 42.98
N GLY A 193 7.90 40.50 43.53
CA GLY A 193 7.67 41.95 43.60
C GLY A 193 7.65 42.62 42.20
N ASP A 194 8.03 43.89 42.13
CA ASP A 194 7.99 44.69 40.88
C ASP A 194 8.86 44.12 39.74
N TYR A 195 9.80 43.22 40.06
CA TYR A 195 10.71 42.56 39.11
C TYR A 195 10.39 41.08 38.89
N PHE A 196 9.21 40.59 39.30
CA PHE A 196 8.86 39.17 39.20
C PHE A 196 9.03 38.60 37.79
N PHE A 197 8.80 39.41 36.75
CA PHE A 197 8.95 39.01 35.34
C PHE A 197 10.37 38.59 34.97
N ILE A 198 11.40 39.19 35.58
CA ILE A 198 12.80 38.82 35.35
C ILE A 198 13.09 37.46 35.99
N TYR A 199 12.58 37.21 37.20
CA TYR A 199 12.74 35.94 37.89
C TYR A 199 11.93 34.81 37.22
N ALA A 200 10.73 35.12 36.73
CA ALA A 200 9.90 34.19 35.95
C ALA A 200 10.56 33.82 34.62
N TRP A 201 11.03 34.81 33.85
CA TRP A 201 11.76 34.58 32.60
C TRP A 201 13.04 33.75 32.83
N LEU A 202 13.87 34.11 33.81
CA LEU A 202 15.09 33.38 34.12
C LEU A 202 14.80 31.95 34.59
N PHE A 203 13.71 31.74 35.34
CA PHE A 203 13.24 30.42 35.72
C PHE A 203 12.80 29.60 34.49
N THR A 204 11.96 30.16 33.61
CA THR A 204 11.55 29.45 32.38
C THR A 204 12.72 29.17 31.45
N LEU A 205 13.69 30.08 31.30
CA LEU A 205 14.92 29.85 30.54
C LEU A 205 15.71 28.65 31.09
N VAL A 206 15.90 28.57 32.41
CA VAL A 206 16.59 27.45 33.05
C VAL A 206 15.79 26.16 32.91
N VAL A 207 14.46 26.20 33.07
CA VAL A 207 13.57 25.05 32.84
C VAL A 207 13.73 24.56 31.40
N SER A 208 13.44 25.38 30.39
CA SER A 208 13.51 24.98 28.97
C SER A 208 14.85 24.33 28.61
N LEU A 209 15.98 24.93 29.00
CA LEU A 209 17.31 24.36 28.76
C LEU A 209 17.53 22.99 29.44
N VAL A 210 16.90 22.77 30.59
CA VAL A 210 16.91 21.47 31.29
C VAL A 210 16.01 20.46 30.58
N LEU A 211 14.76 20.82 30.24
CA LEU A 211 13.83 19.93 29.51
C LEU A 211 14.47 19.46 28.19
N VAL A 212 15.06 20.39 27.42
CA VAL A 212 15.81 20.11 26.18
C VAL A 212 16.91 19.07 26.39
N THR A 213 17.68 19.20 27.48
CA THR A 213 18.80 18.31 27.79
C THR A 213 18.32 16.94 28.27
N ILE A 214 17.08 16.86 28.77
CA ILE A 214 16.50 15.68 29.39
C ILE A 214 15.66 14.85 28.42
N TYR A 215 14.90 15.48 27.52
CA TYR A 215 13.89 14.85 26.66
C TYR A 215 14.41 13.63 25.91
N ALA A 216 15.49 13.79 25.15
CA ALA A 216 16.04 12.71 24.34
C ALA A 216 16.78 11.62 25.14
N ASP A 217 17.04 11.84 26.45
CA ASP A 217 17.83 10.95 27.31
C ASP A 217 17.04 10.33 28.49
N TYR A 218 15.84 10.82 28.85
CA TYR A 218 14.89 10.20 29.80
C TYR A 218 13.51 10.02 29.14
N ILE A 219 12.83 11.12 28.73
CA ILE A 219 11.44 11.12 28.21
C ILE A 219 11.25 10.18 27.03
N ALA A 220 11.91 10.43 25.90
CA ALA A 220 11.68 9.68 24.68
C ALA A 220 11.95 8.16 24.85
N PRO A 221 12.99 7.73 25.59
CA PRO A 221 13.15 6.35 26.03
C PRO A 221 12.00 5.70 26.84
N LEU A 222 11.08 6.46 27.46
CA LEU A 222 9.85 5.91 28.04
C LEU A 222 8.79 5.57 26.99
N PHE A 223 8.84 6.21 25.83
CA PHE A 223 7.90 6.04 24.73
C PHE A 223 8.37 5.00 23.73
N ASP A 224 9.64 5.05 23.34
CA ASP A 224 10.21 4.24 22.26
C ASP A 224 11.65 3.78 22.53
N LYS A 225 12.07 2.72 21.83
CA LYS A 225 13.36 2.07 22.08
C LYS A 225 14.45 2.69 21.20
N PHE A 226 15.44 3.30 21.84
CA PHE A 226 16.65 3.82 21.19
C PHE A 226 17.76 2.76 21.23
N ILE A 227 18.30 2.41 20.07
CA ILE A 227 19.36 1.41 19.88
C ILE A 227 20.55 2.11 19.21
N PRO A 228 21.81 1.93 19.63
CA PRO A 228 22.95 2.46 18.89
C PRO A 228 22.96 1.96 17.44
N LEU A 229 23.32 2.81 16.48
CA LEU A 229 23.50 2.36 15.10
C LEU A 229 24.67 1.36 15.05
N PRO A 230 24.50 0.15 14.46
CA PRO A 230 25.56 -0.85 14.35
C PRO A 230 26.78 -0.34 13.60
N GLU A 231 27.93 -1.00 13.78
CA GLU A 231 29.10 -0.75 12.92
C GLU A 231 28.80 -1.20 11.48
N GLY A 232 29.01 -0.30 10.53
CA GLY A 232 28.70 -0.51 9.12
C GLY A 232 28.99 0.75 8.28
N GLU A 233 28.83 0.64 6.97
CA GLU A 233 29.16 1.68 5.98
C GLU A 233 28.49 3.02 6.32
N LEU A 234 27.15 3.05 6.39
CA LEU A 234 26.36 4.24 6.73
C LEU A 234 26.87 4.97 7.98
N LYS A 235 27.24 4.23 9.03
CA LYS A 235 27.76 4.84 10.27
C LYS A 235 29.10 5.52 10.04
N GLN A 236 30.01 4.87 9.31
CA GLN A 236 31.32 5.43 8.99
C GLN A 236 31.20 6.66 8.10
N GLU A 237 30.27 6.66 7.14
CA GLU A 237 29.99 7.82 6.29
C GLU A 237 29.39 8.99 7.08
N ILE A 238 28.47 8.73 8.02
CA ILE A 238 27.93 9.75 8.94
C ILE A 238 29.04 10.33 9.82
N GLU A 239 29.94 9.51 10.35
CA GLU A 239 31.08 9.97 11.14
C GLU A 239 32.10 10.78 10.30
N VAL A 240 32.32 10.41 9.03
CA VAL A 240 33.16 11.17 8.09
C VAL A 240 32.51 12.52 7.73
N MET A 241 31.20 12.56 7.46
CA MET A 241 30.46 13.79 7.17
C MET A 241 30.42 14.74 8.38
N ALA A 242 30.11 14.22 9.58
CA ALA A 242 30.18 15.00 10.81
C ALA A 242 31.58 15.61 11.02
N LYS A 243 32.62 14.82 10.77
CA LYS A 243 34.02 15.24 10.92
C LYS A 243 34.48 16.25 9.87
N SER A 244 33.95 16.22 8.64
CA SER A 244 34.33 17.19 7.60
C SER A 244 33.84 18.62 7.87
N ILE A 245 32.85 18.77 8.75
CA ILE A 245 32.25 20.06 9.14
C ILE A 245 32.50 20.44 10.61
N ASP A 246 33.40 19.76 11.33
CA ASP A 246 33.67 19.92 12.77
C ASP A 246 32.45 19.70 13.70
N PHE A 247 31.47 18.87 13.30
CA PHE A 247 30.33 18.52 14.16
C PHE A 247 30.78 17.62 15.32
N PRO A 248 30.48 17.97 16.59
CA PRO A 248 30.95 17.22 17.77
C PRO A 248 30.06 16.00 18.04
N LEU A 249 30.00 15.08 17.07
CA LEU A 249 29.26 13.82 17.15
C LEU A 249 29.85 12.91 18.23
N THR A 250 28.97 12.36 19.08
CA THR A 250 29.34 11.43 20.15
C THR A 250 28.69 10.06 20.02
N LYS A 251 27.48 9.98 19.44
CA LYS A 251 26.74 8.74 19.16
C LYS A 251 25.75 8.92 18.02
N VAL A 252 25.48 7.84 17.28
CA VAL A 252 24.34 7.70 16.36
C VAL A 252 23.40 6.62 16.91
N TYR A 253 22.09 6.89 16.87
CA TYR A 253 21.03 6.01 17.36
C TYR A 253 19.98 5.74 16.27
N VAL A 254 19.30 4.62 16.37
CA VAL A 254 18.07 4.28 15.64
C VAL A 254 16.92 4.13 16.63
N VAL A 255 15.72 4.62 16.28
CA VAL A 255 14.50 4.52 17.09
C VAL A 255 13.41 3.68 16.40
N GLU A 256 12.68 2.87 17.17
CA GLU A 256 11.66 1.90 16.73
C GLU A 256 10.32 2.56 16.28
N GLY A 257 10.38 3.51 15.34
CA GLY A 257 9.22 4.25 14.83
C GLY A 257 8.19 3.40 14.07
N SER A 258 8.60 2.29 13.47
CA SER A 258 7.77 1.35 12.67
C SER A 258 6.64 0.67 13.43
N LYS A 259 6.69 0.78 14.76
CA LYS A 259 5.68 0.37 15.75
C LYS A 259 4.50 1.34 15.86
N ARG A 260 4.74 2.62 15.53
CA ARG A 260 3.77 3.72 15.66
C ARG A 260 3.17 4.12 14.32
N SER A 261 3.97 4.11 13.27
CA SER A 261 3.51 4.45 11.92
C SER A 261 4.48 3.95 10.85
N SER A 262 4.20 4.25 9.57
CA SER A 262 5.22 4.23 8.51
C SER A 262 5.67 5.63 8.07
N HIS A 263 5.51 6.65 8.93
CA HIS A 263 6.21 7.93 8.79
C HIS A 263 7.68 7.74 9.18
N SER A 264 8.55 8.62 8.71
CA SER A 264 10.00 8.48 8.85
C SER A 264 10.66 9.83 9.03
N ASN A 265 11.66 9.90 9.91
CA ASN A 265 12.27 11.16 10.34
C ASN A 265 13.75 10.92 10.73
N ALA A 266 14.54 12.00 10.74
CA ALA A 266 15.89 12.04 11.29
C ALA A 266 16.09 13.38 12.01
N TYR A 267 16.82 13.36 13.12
CA TYR A 267 17.14 14.57 13.87
C TYR A 267 18.45 14.43 14.63
N PHE A 268 18.99 15.54 15.10
CA PHE A 268 20.10 15.55 16.05
C PHE A 268 19.67 16.17 17.37
N TYR A 269 20.46 15.99 18.43
CA TYR A 269 20.20 16.64 19.72
C TYR A 269 21.47 16.78 20.57
N GLY A 270 21.34 17.50 21.69
CA GLY A 270 22.34 17.58 22.75
C GLY A 270 23.06 18.93 22.84
N PHE A 271 23.81 19.13 23.93
CA PHE A 271 24.43 20.42 24.27
C PHE A 271 25.96 20.43 24.13
N PHE A 272 26.48 21.58 23.69
CA PHE A 272 27.91 21.88 23.53
C PHE A 272 28.68 20.82 22.72
N LYS A 273 29.49 19.99 23.39
CA LYS A 273 30.38 18.99 22.77
C LYS A 273 29.79 17.57 22.73
N ASN A 274 28.57 17.39 23.22
CA ASN A 274 27.87 16.11 23.20
C ASN A 274 26.67 16.20 22.24
N LYS A 275 26.94 16.26 20.92
CA LYS A 275 25.88 16.11 19.91
C LYS A 275 25.69 14.64 19.54
N ARG A 276 24.47 14.28 19.17
CA ARG A 276 24.06 12.93 18.76
C ARG A 276 23.09 13.01 17.59
N ILE A 277 23.02 11.95 16.79
CA ILE A 277 22.08 11.80 15.66
C ILE A 277 21.10 10.66 15.98
N VAL A 278 19.85 10.81 15.59
CA VAL A 278 18.78 9.80 15.65
C VAL A 278 18.19 9.62 14.27
N LEU A 279 18.04 8.36 13.85
CA LEU A 279 17.37 7.95 12.62
C LEU A 279 16.16 7.10 13.01
N PHE A 280 15.02 7.24 12.34
CA PHE A 280 13.91 6.29 12.52
C PHE A 280 14.24 4.98 11.80
N ASP A 281 13.84 3.83 12.34
CA ASP A 281 13.96 2.53 11.66
C ASP A 281 13.24 2.54 10.28
N THR A 282 12.10 3.23 10.18
CA THR A 282 11.35 3.49 8.94
C THR A 282 12.08 4.37 7.91
N LEU A 283 13.24 4.94 8.24
CA LEU A 283 14.09 5.68 7.30
C LEU A 283 15.16 4.80 6.64
N LEU A 284 15.40 3.57 7.11
CA LEU A 284 16.57 2.77 6.73
C LEU A 284 16.17 1.51 5.94
N GLU A 285 16.56 1.41 4.67
CA GLU A 285 16.01 0.39 3.75
C GLU A 285 16.25 -1.06 4.20
N ASP A 286 17.38 -1.33 4.87
CA ASP A 286 17.83 -2.66 5.29
C ASP A 286 18.00 -2.80 6.82
N TYR A 287 17.40 -1.92 7.64
CA TYR A 287 17.50 -2.03 9.11
C TYR A 287 16.54 -3.08 9.69
N SER A 288 17.09 -4.11 10.34
CA SER A 288 16.32 -5.07 11.13
C SER A 288 16.74 -5.05 12.60
N ALA A 289 15.75 -5.04 13.50
CA ALA A 289 15.96 -4.91 14.95
C ALA A 289 16.49 -6.20 15.63
N LEU A 290 16.97 -7.19 14.85
CA LEU A 290 17.38 -8.52 15.31
C LEU A 290 18.88 -8.66 15.62
N ASN A 291 19.70 -7.63 15.37
CA ASN A 291 21.07 -7.56 15.88
C ASN A 291 21.09 -7.24 17.39
N LYS A 292 20.59 -8.17 18.21
CA LYS A 292 20.92 -8.25 19.64
C LYS A 292 22.29 -8.89 19.80
N GLU A 293 23.11 -8.34 20.69
CA GLU A 293 24.30 -9.04 21.20
C GLU A 293 23.90 -10.34 21.92
N PRO A 294 24.75 -11.38 21.92
CA PRO A 294 24.46 -12.65 22.58
C PRO A 294 24.52 -12.51 24.11
N SER A 295 23.35 -12.39 24.75
CA SER A 295 23.21 -12.51 26.20
C SER A 295 23.15 -13.97 26.62
N GLU A 296 24.11 -14.43 27.41
CA GLU A 296 24.20 -15.82 27.89
C GLU A 296 23.00 -16.22 28.79
N GLY A 297 22.46 -17.43 28.57
CA GLY A 297 21.82 -18.22 29.64
C GLY A 297 20.30 -18.09 29.82
N SER A 298 19.53 -18.81 29.00
CA SER A 298 18.28 -19.45 29.44
C SER A 298 17.88 -20.58 28.48
N GLU A 299 17.74 -21.81 28.99
CA GLU A 299 17.14 -22.94 28.28
C GLU A 299 15.59 -22.93 28.48
N GLU A 300 14.87 -23.62 27.58
CA GLU A 300 13.45 -24.01 27.67
C GLU A 300 12.37 -22.90 27.85
N ALA A 301 11.75 -22.52 26.73
CA ALA A 301 10.31 -22.21 26.66
C ALA A 301 9.78 -22.45 25.21
N GLU A 302 8.74 -23.27 25.07
CA GLU A 302 8.02 -23.50 23.80
C GLU A 302 6.83 -22.51 23.63
N ASP A 303 6.22 -22.49 22.44
CA ASP A 303 4.85 -22.01 22.16
C ASP A 303 4.44 -20.56 22.51
N GLU A 304 5.05 -19.51 21.90
CA GLU A 304 4.27 -18.27 21.64
C GLU A 304 4.60 -17.42 20.37
N GLU A 305 5.29 -17.95 19.35
CA GLU A 305 5.59 -17.18 18.12
C GLU A 305 4.90 -17.70 16.85
N THR A 306 3.58 -17.51 16.76
CA THR A 306 2.79 -17.80 15.53
C THR A 306 1.74 -16.73 15.22
N LYS A 307 2.01 -15.47 15.58
CA LYS A 307 1.10 -14.31 15.38
C LYS A 307 1.76 -13.01 14.91
N SER A 308 2.85 -13.09 14.13
CA SER A 308 3.41 -11.96 13.37
C SER A 308 3.03 -12.10 11.89
N LYS A 309 2.12 -11.25 11.40
CA LYS A 309 1.72 -11.21 9.98
C LYS A 309 2.70 -10.38 9.16
N VAL A 310 2.94 -10.85 7.93
CA VAL A 310 3.13 -10.08 6.68
C VAL A 310 3.29 -8.55 6.85
N LYS A 311 4.49 -8.05 6.54
CA LYS A 311 4.70 -6.66 6.09
C LYS A 311 5.29 -6.67 4.67
N ASN A 312 4.85 -5.71 3.85
CA ASN A 312 5.16 -5.63 2.41
C ASN A 312 6.34 -4.70 2.12
N LYS A 313 7.04 -4.96 1.00
CA LYS A 313 8.01 -4.07 0.29
C LYS A 313 9.23 -3.60 1.09
N LYS A 314 10.39 -3.52 0.41
CA LYS A 314 11.56 -2.73 0.87
C LYS A 314 11.10 -1.30 1.22
N GLN A 315 11.47 -0.80 2.40
CA GLN A 315 10.87 0.39 3.00
C GLN A 315 11.90 1.20 3.80
N GLY A 316 12.59 2.11 3.12
CA GLY A 316 13.54 3.05 3.70
C GLY A 316 14.19 3.89 2.59
N CYS A 317 15.07 4.80 2.97
CA CYS A 317 16.04 5.47 2.11
C CYS A 317 17.35 4.65 2.05
N LYS A 318 18.12 4.85 0.97
CA LYS A 318 19.49 4.35 0.80
C LYS A 318 20.48 5.16 1.63
N ASN A 319 21.67 4.61 1.87
CA ASN A 319 22.76 5.30 2.59
C ASN A 319 23.04 6.70 2.00
N GLU A 320 23.13 6.81 0.67
CA GLU A 320 23.41 8.06 -0.04
C GLU A 320 22.34 9.14 0.20
N GLU A 321 21.06 8.74 0.23
CA GLU A 321 19.89 9.58 0.49
C GLU A 321 19.81 9.97 1.97
N VAL A 322 20.06 9.04 2.90
CA VAL A 322 20.13 9.32 4.36
C VAL A 322 21.25 10.32 4.66
N LEU A 323 22.38 10.23 3.97
CA LEU A 323 23.46 11.23 4.05
C LEU A 323 23.06 12.58 3.45
N ALA A 324 22.16 12.63 2.46
CA ALA A 324 21.63 13.88 1.94
C ALA A 324 20.71 14.58 2.95
N VAL A 325 19.82 13.83 3.62
CA VAL A 325 19.01 14.32 4.76
C VAL A 325 19.91 14.87 5.85
N LEU A 326 20.93 14.10 6.26
CA LEU A 326 21.86 14.55 7.29
C LEU A 326 22.71 15.74 6.83
N GLY A 327 22.98 15.90 5.52
CA GLY A 327 23.59 17.10 4.96
C GLY A 327 22.72 18.35 5.14
N HIS A 328 21.41 18.26 4.91
CA HIS A 328 20.45 19.33 5.16
C HIS A 328 20.35 19.65 6.67
N GLU A 329 20.12 18.64 7.52
CA GLU A 329 20.04 18.79 8.98
C GLU A 329 21.31 19.42 9.58
N LEU A 330 22.48 18.95 9.18
CA LEU A 330 23.76 19.51 9.62
C LEU A 330 23.99 20.94 9.08
N GLY A 331 23.30 21.34 8.01
CA GLY A 331 23.23 22.73 7.54
C GLY A 331 22.54 23.65 8.56
N HIS A 332 21.39 23.23 9.09
CA HIS A 332 20.70 23.98 10.18
C HIS A 332 21.60 24.17 11.40
N TRP A 333 22.41 23.15 11.75
CA TRP A 333 23.43 23.29 12.80
C TRP A 333 24.57 24.24 12.41
N LYS A 334 25.20 24.03 11.25
CA LYS A 334 26.41 24.77 10.83
C LYS A 334 26.16 26.26 10.65
N LEU A 335 24.96 26.62 10.20
CA LEU A 335 24.47 27.98 10.03
C LEU A 335 23.83 28.55 11.32
N GLY A 336 23.74 27.76 12.39
CA GLY A 336 23.29 28.17 13.70
C GLY A 336 21.81 28.53 13.78
N HIS A 337 20.94 27.90 12.97
CA HIS A 337 19.49 28.14 12.96
C HIS A 337 18.88 27.92 14.36
N THR A 338 19.13 26.76 14.96
CA THR A 338 18.87 26.46 16.38
C THR A 338 19.18 27.64 17.31
N ILE A 339 20.40 28.19 17.26
CA ILE A 339 20.84 29.23 18.20
C ILE A 339 20.12 30.56 17.94
N LYS A 340 19.88 30.91 16.66
CA LYS A 340 19.07 32.09 16.29
C LYS A 340 17.66 31.98 16.87
N ASN A 341 17.03 30.80 16.77
CA ASN A 341 15.66 30.57 17.23
C ASN A 341 15.55 30.54 18.75
N ILE A 342 16.48 29.91 19.47
CA ILE A 342 16.57 30.01 20.95
C ILE A 342 16.66 31.49 21.37
N VAL A 343 17.51 32.29 20.72
CA VAL A 343 17.65 33.73 21.07
C VAL A 343 16.35 34.50 20.80
N ILE A 344 15.68 34.25 19.68
CA ILE A 344 14.39 34.89 19.34
C ILE A 344 13.29 34.47 20.32
N SER A 345 13.16 33.18 20.60
CA SER A 345 12.21 32.62 21.58
C SER A 345 12.43 33.19 22.98
N GLN A 346 13.68 33.32 23.43
CA GLN A 346 14.00 33.91 24.74
C GLN A 346 13.80 35.43 24.80
N MET A 347 13.99 36.16 23.68
CA MET A 347 13.61 37.56 23.58
C MET A 347 12.08 37.75 23.60
N ASN A 348 11.33 36.86 22.94
CA ASN A 348 9.87 36.83 23.00
C ASN A 348 9.37 36.54 24.42
N SER A 349 9.85 35.47 25.05
CA SER A 349 9.51 35.09 26.43
C SER A 349 9.74 36.24 27.43
N PHE A 350 10.88 36.95 27.34
CA PHE A 350 11.15 38.13 28.16
C PHE A 350 10.13 39.26 27.92
N LEU A 351 9.79 39.54 26.65
CA LEU A 351 8.79 40.55 26.30
C LEU A 351 7.39 40.16 26.81
N CYS A 352 6.99 38.90 26.67
CA CYS A 352 5.71 38.39 27.16
C CYS A 352 5.59 38.50 28.68
N PHE A 353 6.61 38.08 29.45
CA PHE A 353 6.60 38.25 30.91
C PHE A 353 6.61 39.72 31.35
N PHE A 354 7.33 40.60 30.63
CA PHE A 354 7.31 42.04 30.89
C PHE A 354 5.92 42.65 30.63
N LEU A 355 5.30 42.35 29.49
CA LEU A 355 3.96 42.84 29.15
C LEU A 355 2.89 42.26 30.11
N PHE A 356 3.04 41.01 30.53
CA PHE A 356 2.20 40.41 31.58
C PHE A 356 2.27 41.20 32.90
N ALA A 357 3.47 41.59 33.35
CA ALA A 357 3.62 42.41 34.56
C ALA A 357 2.96 43.80 34.45
N VAL A 358 2.87 44.38 33.25
CA VAL A 358 2.14 45.64 33.00
C VAL A 358 0.62 45.44 33.01
N LEU A 359 0.12 44.28 32.58
CA LEU A 359 -1.30 44.01 32.37
C LEU A 359 -2.00 43.34 33.56
N ILE A 360 -1.32 42.50 34.34
CA ILE A 360 -1.91 41.69 35.43
C ILE A 360 -2.66 42.52 36.49
N GLY A 361 -2.29 43.79 36.67
CA GLY A 361 -2.98 44.72 37.58
C GLY A 361 -4.33 45.28 37.08
N ARG A 362 -4.77 44.95 35.86
CA ARG A 362 -6.03 45.46 35.27
C ARG A 362 -7.23 44.55 35.60
N LYS A 363 -8.13 45.03 36.46
CA LYS A 363 -9.36 44.31 36.85
C LYS A 363 -10.33 44.12 35.68
N GLU A 364 -10.26 45.01 34.70
CA GLU A 364 -11.08 45.04 33.50
C GLU A 364 -10.87 43.78 32.62
N LEU A 365 -9.65 43.21 32.63
CA LEU A 365 -9.33 41.96 31.94
C LEU A 365 -10.01 40.76 32.61
N PHE A 366 -9.96 40.66 33.93
CA PHE A 366 -10.61 39.59 34.68
C PHE A 366 -12.14 39.66 34.58
N ALA A 367 -12.70 40.87 34.71
CA ALA A 367 -14.14 41.11 34.58
C ALA A 367 -14.69 40.77 33.18
N ALA A 368 -13.88 40.86 32.12
CA ALA A 368 -14.28 40.49 30.77
C ALA A 368 -14.57 38.98 30.64
N PHE A 369 -13.87 38.13 31.40
CA PHE A 369 -14.01 36.67 31.39
C PHE A 369 -14.80 36.14 32.61
N GLY A 370 -15.58 37.00 33.28
CA GLY A 370 -16.47 36.62 34.39
C GLY A 370 -15.85 36.60 35.78
N PHE A 371 -14.58 36.98 35.94
CA PHE A 371 -13.89 37.06 37.22
C PHE A 371 -14.04 38.46 37.83
N TYR A 372 -15.20 38.71 38.45
CA TYR A 372 -15.53 40.03 39.02
C TYR A 372 -14.97 40.28 40.42
N GLU A 373 -14.84 39.24 41.25
CA GLU A 373 -14.49 39.35 42.67
C GLU A 373 -13.07 38.85 42.99
N THR A 374 -12.50 37.99 42.15
CA THR A 374 -11.19 37.36 42.33
C THR A 374 -10.27 37.65 41.14
N GLN A 375 -8.95 37.66 41.38
CA GLN A 375 -7.94 37.80 40.33
C GLN A 375 -6.88 36.70 40.46
N PRO A 376 -7.19 35.43 40.12
CA PRO A 376 -6.25 34.33 40.30
C PRO A 376 -5.05 34.45 39.36
N THR A 377 -3.86 34.14 39.86
CA THR A 377 -2.60 34.38 39.16
C THR A 377 -2.50 33.56 37.86
N LEU A 378 -2.93 32.30 37.91
CA LEU A 378 -2.98 31.41 36.75
C LEU A 378 -4.00 31.89 35.70
N ILE A 379 -5.19 32.28 36.13
CA ILE A 379 -6.24 32.81 35.24
C ILE A 379 -5.78 34.10 34.57
N GLY A 380 -5.00 34.93 35.27
CA GLY A 380 -4.34 36.11 34.70
C GLY A 380 -3.34 35.75 33.60
N LEU A 381 -2.47 34.77 33.82
CA LEU A 381 -1.52 34.28 32.80
C LEU A 381 -2.27 33.79 31.55
N MET A 382 -3.25 32.91 31.75
CA MET A 382 -4.05 32.31 30.69
C MET A 382 -4.80 33.37 29.86
N ILE A 383 -5.51 34.30 30.51
CA ILE A 383 -6.22 35.37 29.79
C ILE A 383 -5.26 36.24 28.99
N ILE A 384 -4.12 36.62 29.57
CA ILE A 384 -3.19 37.57 28.93
C ILE A 384 -2.46 36.90 27.76
N PHE A 385 -1.91 35.70 27.92
CA PHE A 385 -1.18 35.00 26.86
C PHE A 385 -2.10 34.44 25.78
N GLN A 386 -3.18 33.73 26.15
CA GLN A 386 -4.05 33.05 25.17
C GLN A 386 -4.97 34.03 24.42
N PHE A 387 -5.56 35.04 25.11
CA PHE A 387 -6.59 35.90 24.50
C PHE A 387 -6.16 37.34 24.23
N ILE A 388 -5.28 37.94 25.04
CA ILE A 388 -4.84 39.34 24.85
C ILE A 388 -3.63 39.43 23.92
N PHE A 389 -2.74 38.42 23.91
CA PHE A 389 -1.57 38.40 23.02
C PHE A 389 -1.80 37.72 21.67
N SER A 390 -2.92 37.02 21.45
CA SER A 390 -3.25 36.41 20.15
C SER A 390 -2.97 37.33 18.93
N PRO A 391 -3.34 38.63 18.90
CA PRO A 391 -3.01 39.52 17.79
C PRO A 391 -1.52 39.85 17.60
N TYR A 392 -0.70 39.69 18.65
CA TYR A 392 0.76 39.77 18.58
C TYR A 392 1.36 38.44 18.11
N ASN A 393 0.84 37.32 18.63
CA ASN A 393 1.30 35.97 18.32
C ASN A 393 1.06 35.63 16.83
N GLU A 394 -0.08 36.03 16.25
CA GLU A 394 -0.36 35.94 14.80
C GLU A 394 0.72 36.62 13.93
N VAL A 395 1.07 37.86 14.28
CA VAL A 395 2.07 38.65 13.53
C VAL A 395 3.46 38.06 13.73
N LEU A 396 3.77 37.57 14.94
CA LEU A 396 5.02 36.89 15.24
C LEU A 396 5.14 35.56 14.47
N SER A 397 4.08 34.76 14.44
CA SER A 397 3.97 33.47 13.71
C SER A 397 4.20 33.66 12.21
N PHE A 398 3.60 34.68 11.60
CA PHE A 398 3.88 35.04 10.21
C PHE A 398 5.36 35.43 10.00
N CYS A 399 5.93 36.27 10.87
CA CYS A 399 7.35 36.65 10.78
C CYS A 399 8.31 35.47 10.99
N LEU A 400 7.99 34.54 11.91
CA LEU A 400 8.75 33.32 12.16
C LEU A 400 8.65 32.36 10.96
N THR A 401 7.47 32.18 10.38
CA THR A 401 7.27 31.37 9.15
C THR A 401 8.14 31.90 8.00
N VAL A 402 8.18 33.22 7.78
CA VAL A 402 9.03 33.85 6.76
C VAL A 402 10.53 33.72 7.08
N LEU A 403 10.91 33.73 8.36
CA LEU A 403 12.30 33.50 8.77
C LEU A 403 12.71 32.04 8.58
N SER A 404 11.84 31.09 8.93
CA SER A 404 12.14 29.67 8.91
C SER A 404 12.25 29.14 7.47
N ARG A 405 11.36 29.56 6.56
CA ARG A 405 11.56 29.29 5.12
C ARG A 405 12.86 29.85 4.53
N ARG A 406 13.47 30.90 5.14
CA ARG A 406 14.82 31.35 4.76
C ARG A 406 15.94 30.49 5.33
N PHE A 407 15.69 29.74 6.41
CA PHE A 407 16.61 28.76 6.97
C PHE A 407 16.59 27.46 6.16
N GLU A 408 15.42 26.99 5.71
CA GLU A 408 15.28 25.88 4.74
C GLU A 408 16.16 26.09 3.49
N PHE A 409 15.99 27.21 2.78
CA PHE A 409 16.79 27.51 1.58
C PHE A 409 18.31 27.64 1.87
N GLN A 410 18.70 27.99 3.10
CA GLN A 410 20.12 28.03 3.50
C GLN A 410 20.66 26.63 3.84
N ALA A 411 19.85 25.74 4.43
CA ALA A 411 20.20 24.35 4.69
C ALA A 411 20.34 23.55 3.38
N ASP A 412 19.42 23.73 2.42
CA ASP A 412 19.51 23.13 1.09
C ASP A 412 20.72 23.64 0.30
N ALA A 413 21.01 24.94 0.34
CA ALA A 413 22.22 25.49 -0.26
C ALA A 413 23.50 24.88 0.34
N PHE A 414 23.53 24.64 1.66
CA PHE A 414 24.65 23.99 2.33
C PHE A 414 24.78 22.51 1.92
N ALA A 415 23.68 21.77 1.78
CA ALA A 415 23.72 20.40 1.28
C ALA A 415 24.14 20.32 -0.21
N LYS A 416 23.77 21.32 -1.02
CA LYS A 416 24.26 21.52 -2.41
C LYS A 416 25.77 21.80 -2.42
N GLU A 417 26.31 22.59 -1.48
CA GLU A 417 27.77 22.79 -1.30
C GLU A 417 28.51 21.51 -0.85
N LEU A 418 27.88 20.63 -0.05
CA LEU A 418 28.41 19.31 0.31
C LEU A 418 28.38 18.29 -0.85
N GLY A 419 27.89 18.67 -2.03
CA GLY A 419 27.79 17.79 -3.20
C GLY A 419 26.60 16.82 -3.16
N LYS A 420 25.66 16.99 -2.21
CA LYS A 420 24.50 16.09 -2.01
C LYS A 420 23.23 16.53 -2.75
N ALA A 421 23.37 17.38 -3.76
CA ALA A 421 22.25 17.96 -4.50
C ALA A 421 21.40 16.92 -5.27
N GLU A 422 22.02 15.95 -5.94
CA GLU A 422 21.29 14.91 -6.69
C GLU A 422 20.59 13.93 -5.73
N ASP A 423 21.25 13.53 -4.65
CA ASP A 423 20.70 12.63 -3.62
C ASP A 423 19.50 13.24 -2.87
N LEU A 424 19.49 14.57 -2.66
CA LEU A 424 18.35 15.30 -2.09
C LEU A 424 17.10 15.29 -2.99
N LEU A 425 17.26 15.12 -4.30
CA LEU A 425 16.14 14.93 -5.23
C LEU A 425 15.51 13.54 -5.09
N GLY A 426 16.32 12.52 -4.77
CA GLY A 426 15.84 11.18 -4.38
C GLY A 426 15.08 11.22 -3.06
N TRP A 427 15.65 11.87 -2.04
CA TRP A 427 14.98 12.03 -0.73
C TRP A 427 13.67 12.82 -0.82
N THR A 428 13.63 13.96 -1.52
CA THR A 428 12.39 14.75 -1.63
C THR A 428 11.28 13.99 -2.37
N PHE A 429 11.61 13.10 -3.32
CA PHE A 429 10.66 12.16 -3.91
C PHE A 429 10.18 11.10 -2.90
N TRP A 430 11.08 10.53 -2.11
CA TRP A 430 10.73 9.55 -1.08
C TRP A 430 9.84 10.15 0.03
N CYS A 431 10.13 11.39 0.44
CA CYS A 431 9.30 12.21 1.34
C CYS A 431 7.98 12.71 0.73
N LEU A 432 7.73 12.46 -0.56
CA LEU A 432 6.40 12.56 -1.16
C LEU A 432 5.68 11.19 -1.15
N GLN A 433 6.42 10.08 -1.16
CA GLN A 433 5.89 8.72 -1.29
C GLN A 433 5.49 8.07 0.05
N LYS A 434 6.21 8.34 1.15
CA LYS A 434 5.98 7.63 2.44
C LYS A 434 5.08 8.34 3.44
N SER A 435 4.90 9.65 3.33
CA SER A 435 3.66 10.38 3.67
C SER A 435 3.80 11.82 3.21
N ALA A 436 2.86 12.71 3.58
CA ALA A 436 3.16 14.14 3.54
C ALA A 436 4.23 14.43 4.61
N CYS A 437 5.47 14.65 4.19
CA CYS A 437 6.44 15.34 5.04
C CYS A 437 5.86 16.72 5.37
N GLU A 438 5.41 16.89 6.61
CA GLU A 438 5.39 18.19 7.25
C GLU A 438 6.83 18.65 7.28
N ILE A 439 7.20 19.49 6.30
CA ILE A 439 8.44 20.28 6.35
C ILE A 439 8.17 21.42 7.33
N SER A 440 8.03 20.95 8.56
CA SER A 440 8.25 21.59 9.82
C SER A 440 9.76 21.69 9.96
N ASP A 441 10.32 22.66 9.24
CA ASP A 441 11.27 23.63 9.79
C ASP A 441 11.62 23.34 11.27
N GLN A 442 12.87 22.96 11.53
CA GLN A 442 13.51 22.83 12.85
C GLN A 442 13.16 21.61 13.73
N VAL A 443 13.45 20.38 13.29
CA VAL A 443 13.24 19.17 14.12
C VAL A 443 14.07 19.17 15.42
N GLU A 444 15.21 19.89 15.49
CA GLU A 444 15.99 20.01 16.74
C GLU A 444 15.25 20.80 17.85
N TYR A 445 14.28 21.65 17.48
CA TYR A 445 13.57 22.54 18.42
C TYR A 445 12.07 22.61 18.25
N ARG A 446 11.40 21.92 17.30
CA ARG A 446 9.96 22.16 17.03
C ARG A 446 8.98 21.01 17.32
N GLU A 447 9.41 19.75 17.47
CA GLU A 447 8.67 18.86 18.40
C GLU A 447 8.69 19.46 19.82
N MET A 448 9.77 20.18 20.12
CA MET A 448 10.03 20.77 21.43
C MET A 448 9.53 22.20 21.59
N ASP A 449 9.31 22.97 20.51
CA ASP A 449 8.63 24.28 20.47
C ASP A 449 7.14 24.09 20.17
N GLU A 450 6.69 22.94 19.66
CA GLU A 450 5.30 22.54 19.87
C GLU A 450 5.11 21.99 21.28
N SER A 451 6.09 21.36 21.92
CA SER A 451 6.00 21.10 23.38
C SER A 451 6.17 22.38 24.23
N LEU A 452 6.99 23.37 23.81
CA LEU A 452 7.28 24.62 24.52
C LEU A 452 6.31 25.77 24.19
N ALA A 453 5.65 25.77 23.02
CA ALA A 453 4.49 26.60 22.74
C ALA A 453 3.20 25.95 23.27
N ASN A 454 3.11 24.62 23.35
CA ASN A 454 2.17 23.95 24.27
C ASN A 454 2.72 23.89 25.73
N LEU A 455 3.74 24.70 26.04
CA LEU A 455 4.01 25.25 27.39
C LEU A 455 3.57 26.74 27.49
N SER A 456 3.04 27.40 26.45
CA SER A 456 2.75 28.85 26.49
C SER A 456 1.45 29.36 25.86
N GLU A 457 0.84 28.64 24.91
CA GLU A 457 -0.37 29.06 24.17
C GLU A 457 -1.54 28.10 24.38
N ASP A 458 -1.31 26.78 24.28
CA ASP A 458 -2.20 25.76 24.85
C ASP A 458 -1.60 25.13 26.11
N GLU A 459 -2.50 24.81 27.04
CA GLU A 459 -2.30 24.37 28.43
C GLU A 459 -0.88 23.91 28.84
N TYR A 460 -0.07 24.89 29.23
CA TYR A 460 1.12 24.81 30.09
C TYR A 460 1.27 23.43 30.79
N TYR A 461 2.01 22.48 30.21
CA TYR A 461 3.33 22.03 30.69
C TYR A 461 3.82 20.64 30.23
N SER A 462 5.13 20.53 29.96
CA SER A 462 5.94 19.30 29.90
C SER A 462 7.39 19.56 30.42
N GLU A 463 8.39 18.67 30.41
CA GLU A 463 8.49 17.32 31.03
C GLU A 463 9.94 17.04 31.56
N GLU A 464 10.05 16.28 32.67
CA GLU A 464 11.22 15.61 33.32
C GLU A 464 12.45 16.46 33.76
N GLU A 465 13.42 16.08 34.62
CA GLU A 465 13.73 15.04 35.66
C GLU A 465 15.03 15.56 36.41
N ARG A 466 15.91 14.88 37.20
CA ARG A 466 16.16 13.48 37.65
C ARG A 466 16.89 13.41 39.01
N ASN A 467 16.89 12.21 39.64
CA ASN A 467 17.83 11.65 40.67
C ASN A 467 17.54 11.88 42.19
N ALA A 468 18.01 11.06 43.16
CA ALA A 468 18.96 9.93 43.16
C ALA A 468 18.75 8.88 44.30
N LYS A 469 19.56 7.80 44.28
CA LYS A 469 20.17 7.01 45.42
C LYS A 469 19.53 7.15 46.84
N ALA A 470 19.11 6.10 47.57
CA ALA A 470 19.74 4.78 47.77
C ALA A 470 18.95 3.79 48.69
N GLU A 471 19.21 2.48 48.52
CA GLU A 471 19.22 1.37 49.51
C GLU A 471 17.97 0.78 50.24
N LYS A 472 17.87 -0.57 50.10
CA LYS A 472 17.60 -1.64 51.12
C LYS A 472 16.18 -2.19 51.43
N GLU A 473 15.98 -3.46 51.00
CA GLU A 473 15.35 -4.61 51.71
C GLU A 473 13.82 -4.57 52.02
N LYS A 474 13.04 -5.68 52.18
CA LYS A 474 13.33 -7.14 52.28
C LYS A 474 12.08 -8.01 51.94
N LYS A 475 12.28 -9.17 51.29
CA LYS A 475 11.56 -10.49 51.32
C LYS A 475 10.05 -10.60 51.69
N LEU A 476 9.27 -11.35 50.89
CA LEU A 476 8.57 -12.65 51.22
C LEU A 476 7.70 -13.15 50.00
N PRO A 477 7.21 -14.43 49.96
CA PRO A 477 6.77 -15.12 48.71
C PRO A 477 5.24 -15.12 48.43
N PRO A 478 4.80 -15.53 47.21
CA PRO A 478 3.39 -15.51 46.77
C PRO A 478 2.53 -16.73 47.20
N PRO A 479 1.18 -16.58 47.23
CA PRO A 479 0.21 -17.67 47.46
C PRO A 479 -0.22 -18.41 46.16
N PRO A 480 -0.85 -19.61 46.25
CA PRO A 480 -1.20 -20.46 45.12
C PRO A 480 -2.56 -20.13 44.43
N PRO A 481 -2.80 -20.66 43.21
CA PRO A 481 -4.04 -20.44 42.44
C PRO A 481 -5.23 -21.33 42.88
N PRO A 482 -6.48 -20.95 42.55
CA PRO A 482 -7.71 -21.71 42.85
C PRO A 482 -8.02 -22.83 41.83
N PRO A 483 -8.83 -23.85 42.19
CA PRO A 483 -9.22 -24.98 41.34
C PRO A 483 -10.43 -24.68 40.41
N PRO A 484 -10.68 -25.52 39.38
CA PRO A 484 -11.84 -25.41 38.49
C PRO A 484 -13.14 -25.96 39.12
N PRO A 485 -14.33 -25.52 38.63
CA PRO A 485 -15.63 -26.06 39.04
C PRO A 485 -16.06 -27.31 38.23
N GLU A 486 -16.86 -28.18 38.84
CA GLU A 486 -17.45 -29.39 38.26
C GLU A 486 -18.94 -29.20 37.89
N GLU A 487 -19.57 -30.25 37.33
CA GLU A 487 -20.95 -30.29 36.84
C GLU A 487 -21.99 -30.47 37.96
N GLU A 488 -23.26 -30.10 37.71
CA GLU A 488 -24.40 -30.80 38.33
C GLU A 488 -25.68 -30.70 37.44
N ASN A 489 -26.58 -31.68 37.56
CA ASN A 489 -27.80 -31.84 36.75
C ASN A 489 -29.07 -31.43 37.51
N GLU A 490 -30.17 -31.15 36.80
CA GLU A 490 -31.50 -31.71 37.13
C GLU A 490 -32.50 -31.61 35.95
N SER A 491 -33.66 -32.31 36.03
CA SER A 491 -34.39 -32.82 34.85
C SER A 491 -35.93 -32.66 34.90
N GLU A 492 -36.53 -32.38 33.72
CA GLU A 492 -37.80 -32.89 33.11
C GLU A 492 -39.11 -33.10 33.95
N PRO A 493 -40.34 -32.95 33.37
CA PRO A 493 -40.84 -33.89 32.33
C PRO A 493 -41.91 -33.40 31.28
N GLU A 494 -41.99 -34.15 30.16
CA GLU A 494 -43.14 -34.58 29.30
C GLU A 494 -44.36 -33.63 29.06
N GLU A 495 -44.65 -33.17 27.81
CA GLU A 495 -45.32 -33.83 26.63
C GLU A 495 -46.88 -33.72 26.62
N PRO A 496 -47.64 -33.96 25.50
CA PRO A 496 -47.24 -34.30 24.12
C PRO A 496 -47.89 -33.49 22.96
N SER A 497 -47.44 -33.79 21.72
CA SER A 497 -48.23 -33.96 20.47
C SER A 497 -47.92 -33.06 19.24
N GLY A 498 -47.94 -33.65 18.03
CA GLY A 498 -48.15 -32.91 16.76
C GLY A 498 -47.11 -33.09 15.63
N GLN A 499 -47.20 -34.20 14.89
CA GLN A 499 -46.51 -34.51 13.61
C GLN A 499 -46.06 -33.33 12.71
N ALA A 500 -44.78 -33.34 12.27
CA ALA A 500 -44.37 -33.50 10.86
C ALA A 500 -42.84 -33.31 10.68
N GLY A 501 -42.16 -34.24 10.02
CA GLY A 501 -40.71 -34.18 9.80
C GLY A 501 -40.30 -33.38 8.56
N GLY A 502 -39.34 -32.46 8.72
CA GLY A 502 -38.59 -31.83 7.65
C GLY A 502 -37.11 -31.72 8.02
N LEU A 503 -36.21 -32.13 7.13
CA LEU A 503 -34.76 -31.98 7.32
C LEU A 503 -34.39 -30.49 7.24
N GLN A 504 -33.57 -30.01 8.16
CA GLN A 504 -33.02 -28.65 8.12
C GLN A 504 -31.70 -28.62 7.34
N ASP A 505 -31.51 -27.59 6.51
CA ASP A 505 -30.33 -27.40 5.67
C ASP A 505 -29.18 -26.74 6.46
N ASP A 506 -28.33 -27.55 7.10
CA ASP A 506 -27.02 -27.10 7.63
C ASP A 506 -26.03 -26.81 6.49
N ASN A 507 -26.26 -25.74 5.73
CA ASN A 507 -25.33 -25.30 4.68
C ASN A 507 -25.34 -23.79 4.36
N SER A 508 -25.53 -22.95 5.38
CA SER A 508 -25.18 -21.52 5.28
C SER A 508 -23.70 -21.32 5.62
N GLY A 509 -22.81 -21.62 4.67
CA GLY A 509 -21.37 -21.40 4.83
C GLY A 509 -21.07 -19.92 5.13
N GLY A 510 -20.53 -19.64 6.32
CA GLY A 510 -20.29 -18.28 6.80
C GLY A 510 -19.38 -17.48 5.87
N PHE A 511 -19.82 -16.26 5.54
CA PHE A 511 -19.00 -15.25 4.88
C PHE A 511 -18.05 -14.66 5.92
N GLY A 512 -16.75 -14.58 5.61
CA GLY A 512 -15.73 -14.11 6.55
C GLY A 512 -15.75 -12.59 6.74
N ASP A 513 -15.31 -12.14 7.91
CA ASP A 513 -15.27 -10.73 8.28
C ASP A 513 -14.47 -9.86 7.29
N GLY A 514 -14.97 -8.64 7.05
CA GLY A 514 -14.28 -7.60 6.28
C GLY A 514 -14.81 -7.31 4.87
N GLN A 515 -15.79 -8.07 4.35
CA GLN A 515 -16.42 -7.72 3.06
C GLN A 515 -17.49 -6.62 3.20
N ALA A 516 -17.50 -5.69 2.23
CA ALA A 516 -18.54 -4.66 2.12
C ALA A 516 -19.95 -5.30 2.06
N SER A 517 -20.87 -4.77 2.86
CA SER A 517 -22.20 -5.37 3.05
C SER A 517 -23.31 -4.57 2.37
N GLY A 518 -24.52 -5.13 2.33
CA GLY A 518 -25.71 -4.49 1.77
C GLY A 518 -25.54 -4.01 0.32
N VAL A 519 -25.89 -2.74 0.07
CA VAL A 519 -25.83 -2.13 -1.27
C VAL A 519 -24.40 -1.94 -1.79
N GLU A 520 -23.42 -1.77 -0.90
CA GLU A 520 -22.02 -1.55 -1.29
C GLU A 520 -21.35 -2.87 -1.71
N GLY A 521 -21.64 -3.95 -0.97
CA GLY A 521 -21.31 -5.31 -1.36
C GLY A 521 -21.88 -5.72 -2.72
N ALA A 522 -23.08 -5.24 -3.06
CA ALA A 522 -23.69 -5.48 -4.37
C ALA A 522 -22.97 -4.77 -5.53
N ALA A 523 -22.39 -3.60 -5.29
CA ALA A 523 -21.54 -2.90 -6.26
C ALA A 523 -20.20 -3.62 -6.44
N PHE A 524 -19.54 -3.98 -5.32
CA PHE A 524 -18.31 -4.77 -5.29
C PHE A 524 -18.47 -6.11 -6.03
N GLN A 525 -19.51 -6.88 -5.73
CA GLN A 525 -19.81 -8.16 -6.41
C GLN A 525 -20.10 -7.99 -7.91
N SER A 526 -20.45 -6.77 -8.32
CA SER A 526 -20.69 -6.37 -9.72
C SER A 526 -19.46 -5.74 -10.39
N ARG A 527 -18.33 -5.63 -9.69
CA ARG A 527 -17.07 -4.99 -10.12
C ARG A 527 -17.25 -3.49 -10.43
N LEU A 528 -18.01 -2.79 -9.58
CA LEU A 528 -18.30 -1.36 -9.70
C LEU A 528 -17.97 -0.63 -8.38
N PRO A 529 -17.37 0.57 -8.42
CA PRO A 529 -17.21 1.41 -7.23
C PRO A 529 -18.59 1.86 -6.72
N HIS A 530 -18.87 1.64 -5.44
CA HIS A 530 -20.18 1.91 -4.81
C HIS A 530 -20.53 3.42 -4.77
N ASP A 531 -19.52 4.27 -4.66
CA ASP A 531 -19.57 5.70 -4.39
C ASP A 531 -19.38 6.59 -5.64
N ARG A 532 -18.95 6.01 -6.77
CA ARG A 532 -18.54 6.71 -7.98
C ARG A 532 -19.21 6.15 -9.24
N MET A 533 -19.56 7.02 -10.18
CA MET A 533 -20.03 6.62 -11.51
C MET A 533 -18.85 6.19 -12.39
N THR A 534 -18.99 5.09 -13.10
CA THR A 534 -17.99 4.59 -14.08
C THR A 534 -18.09 5.31 -15.42
N SER A 535 -17.05 5.20 -16.26
CA SER A 535 -17.04 5.78 -17.62
C SER A 535 -18.16 5.24 -18.53
N GLN A 536 -18.60 3.99 -18.30
CA GLN A 536 -19.71 3.37 -19.04
C GLN A 536 -21.07 3.95 -18.60
N GLU A 537 -21.23 4.22 -17.30
CA GLU A 537 -22.39 4.94 -16.77
C GLU A 537 -22.38 6.40 -17.23
N ALA A 538 -21.22 7.07 -17.21
CA ALA A 538 -21.06 8.45 -17.67
C ALA A 538 -21.53 8.65 -19.13
N ALA A 539 -21.21 7.69 -20.02
CA ALA A 539 -21.66 7.71 -21.41
C ALA A 539 -23.17 7.49 -21.58
N CYS A 540 -23.83 6.84 -20.62
CA CYS A 540 -25.26 6.51 -20.66
C CYS A 540 -26.14 7.52 -19.88
N PHE A 541 -25.53 8.22 -18.92
CA PHE A 541 -26.16 9.17 -18.01
C PHE A 541 -25.36 10.49 -17.93
N PRO A 542 -25.03 11.13 -19.06
CA PRO A 542 -24.22 12.36 -19.09
C PRO A 542 -24.91 13.50 -18.34
N ASP A 543 -26.25 13.51 -18.31
CA ASP A 543 -27.12 14.43 -17.58
C ASP A 543 -27.03 14.31 -16.05
N ILE A 544 -26.53 13.18 -15.54
CA ILE A 544 -26.35 12.93 -14.10
C ILE A 544 -24.92 13.25 -13.67
N ILE A 545 -23.91 12.77 -14.40
CA ILE A 545 -22.50 12.96 -14.03
C ILE A 545 -22.01 14.40 -14.22
N SER A 546 -22.58 15.14 -15.18
CA SER A 546 -22.39 16.61 -15.28
C SER A 546 -23.29 17.41 -14.35
N GLY A 547 -24.28 16.75 -13.72
CA GLY A 547 -25.24 17.35 -12.79
C GLY A 547 -24.77 17.34 -11.32
N PRO A 548 -25.63 17.82 -10.40
CA PRO A 548 -25.30 17.95 -8.99
C PRO A 548 -24.93 16.63 -8.32
N GLN A 549 -23.97 16.68 -7.39
CA GLN A 549 -23.51 15.53 -6.59
C GLN A 549 -24.64 14.76 -5.88
N GLN A 550 -25.71 15.45 -5.45
CA GLN A 550 -26.87 14.80 -4.85
C GLN A 550 -27.60 13.86 -5.84
N THR A 551 -27.72 14.26 -7.11
CA THR A 551 -28.32 13.44 -8.17
C THR A 551 -27.44 12.22 -8.48
N GLN A 552 -26.11 12.39 -8.44
CA GLN A 552 -25.15 11.29 -8.59
C GLN A 552 -25.31 10.27 -7.45
N LYS A 553 -25.41 10.72 -6.19
CA LYS A 553 -25.69 9.83 -5.03
C LYS A 553 -27.03 9.08 -5.14
N VAL A 554 -28.08 9.73 -5.65
CA VAL A 554 -29.39 9.10 -5.90
C VAL A 554 -29.28 8.02 -7.00
N PHE A 555 -28.61 8.32 -8.11
CA PHE A 555 -28.33 7.33 -9.17
C PHE A 555 -27.55 6.13 -8.63
N LEU A 556 -26.48 6.37 -7.87
CA LEU A 556 -25.62 5.34 -7.31
C LEU A 556 -26.37 4.44 -6.34
N TYR A 557 -27.21 5.00 -5.46
CA TYR A 557 -28.05 4.21 -4.57
C TYR A 557 -29.04 3.33 -5.37
N ILE A 558 -29.74 3.89 -6.36
CA ILE A 558 -30.68 3.13 -7.21
C ILE A 558 -29.94 1.99 -7.94
N ARG A 559 -28.75 2.25 -8.49
CA ARG A 559 -27.91 1.25 -9.15
C ARG A 559 -27.49 0.15 -8.17
N ASN A 560 -26.88 0.52 -7.04
CA ASN A 560 -26.40 -0.41 -6.02
C ASN A 560 -27.53 -1.28 -5.44
N ARG A 561 -28.69 -0.69 -5.15
CA ARG A 561 -29.87 -1.41 -4.65
C ARG A 561 -30.47 -2.33 -5.71
N THR A 562 -30.53 -1.91 -6.97
CA THR A 562 -31.00 -2.77 -8.08
C THR A 562 -30.09 -3.99 -8.28
N LEU A 563 -28.77 -3.79 -8.17
CA LEU A 563 -27.79 -4.90 -8.19
C LEU A 563 -28.01 -5.86 -7.01
N GLN A 564 -28.24 -5.33 -5.81
CA GLN A 564 -28.47 -6.15 -4.60
C GLN A 564 -29.68 -7.08 -4.80
N LEU A 565 -30.83 -6.53 -5.21
CA LEU A 565 -32.06 -7.29 -5.46
C LEU A 565 -31.88 -8.45 -6.46
N TRP A 566 -30.98 -8.31 -7.44
CA TRP A 566 -30.63 -9.37 -8.38
C TRP A 566 -29.65 -10.40 -7.77
N LEU A 567 -28.63 -9.93 -7.05
CA LEU A 567 -27.59 -10.79 -6.47
C LEU A 567 -28.11 -11.64 -5.30
N ASP A 568 -29.13 -11.16 -4.58
CA ASP A 568 -29.84 -11.88 -3.54
C ASP A 568 -30.60 -13.09 -4.13
N ASN A 569 -31.33 -12.90 -5.24
CA ASN A 569 -32.08 -13.96 -5.92
C ASN A 569 -31.90 -13.99 -7.46
N PRO A 570 -30.74 -14.44 -7.97
CA PRO A 570 -30.46 -14.47 -9.40
C PRO A 570 -31.12 -15.63 -10.14
N LYS A 571 -32.02 -16.39 -9.48
CA LYS A 571 -32.78 -17.50 -10.08
C LYS A 571 -34.05 -17.03 -10.80
N VAL A 572 -34.46 -15.77 -10.63
CA VAL A 572 -35.68 -15.19 -11.21
C VAL A 572 -35.35 -13.82 -11.84
N GLN A 573 -36.00 -13.46 -12.95
CA GLN A 573 -35.80 -12.16 -13.58
C GLN A 573 -36.25 -11.02 -12.64
N LEU A 574 -35.34 -10.12 -12.30
CA LEU A 574 -35.65 -8.85 -11.63
C LEU A 574 -36.27 -7.89 -12.64
N THR A 575 -37.58 -7.64 -12.58
CA THR A 575 -38.24 -6.68 -13.48
C THR A 575 -38.15 -5.26 -12.94
N PHE A 576 -38.32 -4.26 -13.82
CA PHE A 576 -38.43 -2.85 -13.43
C PHE A 576 -39.52 -2.64 -12.37
N GLU A 577 -40.69 -3.27 -12.51
CA GLU A 577 -41.80 -3.13 -11.58
C GLU A 577 -41.43 -3.66 -10.18
N ALA A 578 -40.81 -4.84 -10.11
CA ALA A 578 -40.32 -5.43 -8.86
C ALA A 578 -39.13 -4.65 -8.25
N THR A 579 -38.38 -3.91 -9.07
CA THR A 579 -37.31 -3.01 -8.61
C THR A 579 -37.91 -1.76 -7.97
N LEU A 580 -38.86 -1.11 -8.66
CA LEU A 580 -39.53 0.10 -8.17
C LEU A 580 -40.34 -0.16 -6.89
N GLN A 581 -40.95 -1.34 -6.76
CA GLN A 581 -41.67 -1.79 -5.56
C GLN A 581 -40.77 -2.06 -4.34
N GLN A 582 -39.45 -2.21 -4.52
CA GLN A 582 -38.48 -2.50 -3.45
C GLN A 582 -37.46 -1.38 -3.24
N LEU A 583 -37.72 -0.22 -3.84
CA LEU A 583 -37.06 1.05 -3.57
C LEU A 583 -37.96 1.88 -2.64
N GLU A 584 -37.36 2.45 -1.61
CA GLU A 584 -38.04 3.34 -0.68
C GLU A 584 -37.95 4.81 -1.10
N ALA A 585 -38.79 5.66 -0.48
CA ALA A 585 -38.69 7.10 -0.66
C ALA A 585 -37.37 7.63 -0.04
N PRO A 586 -36.69 8.62 -0.65
CA PRO A 586 -37.06 9.36 -1.86
C PRO A 586 -36.69 8.67 -3.19
N TYR A 587 -35.95 7.56 -3.16
CA TYR A 587 -35.32 6.94 -4.35
C TYR A 587 -36.30 6.35 -5.36
N ASN A 588 -37.52 5.98 -4.93
CA ASN A 588 -38.60 5.51 -5.80
C ASN A 588 -39.39 6.65 -6.51
N SER A 589 -39.13 7.92 -6.20
CA SER A 589 -39.95 9.03 -6.69
C SER A 589 -39.71 9.38 -8.17
N ASP A 590 -38.46 9.30 -8.67
CA ASP A 590 -38.16 9.47 -10.10
C ASP A 590 -38.19 8.10 -10.80
N THR A 591 -39.40 7.69 -11.18
CA THR A 591 -39.65 6.41 -11.87
C THR A 591 -38.94 6.32 -13.22
N VAL A 592 -38.64 7.44 -13.87
CA VAL A 592 -37.91 7.50 -15.15
C VAL A 592 -36.43 7.21 -14.92
N LEU A 593 -35.83 7.78 -13.87
CA LEU A 593 -34.47 7.46 -13.45
C LEU A 593 -34.34 5.97 -13.10
N VAL A 594 -35.24 5.44 -12.27
CA VAL A 594 -35.25 4.00 -11.91
C VAL A 594 -35.37 3.12 -13.16
N HIS A 595 -36.24 3.48 -14.11
CA HIS A 595 -36.41 2.72 -15.35
C HIS A 595 -35.17 2.78 -16.26
N ARG A 596 -34.51 3.94 -16.38
CA ARG A 596 -33.24 4.08 -17.12
C ARG A 596 -32.14 3.24 -16.49
N VAL A 597 -31.99 3.28 -15.16
CA VAL A 597 -30.97 2.49 -14.41
C VAL A 597 -31.22 1.00 -14.57
N HIS A 598 -32.45 0.52 -14.34
CA HIS A 598 -32.81 -0.89 -14.54
C HIS A 598 -32.53 -1.35 -15.98
N SER A 599 -32.95 -0.57 -16.98
CA SER A 599 -32.71 -0.85 -18.40
C SER A 599 -31.23 -0.92 -18.75
N TYR A 600 -30.40 -0.03 -18.20
CA TYR A 600 -28.94 -0.05 -18.36
C TYR A 600 -28.32 -1.32 -17.76
N LEU A 601 -28.68 -1.67 -16.53
CA LEU A 601 -28.15 -2.86 -15.85
C LEU A 601 -28.55 -4.17 -16.55
N GLU A 602 -29.78 -4.26 -17.09
CA GLU A 602 -30.23 -5.42 -17.89
C GLU A 602 -29.54 -5.45 -19.27
N ARG A 603 -29.38 -4.29 -19.93
CA ARG A 603 -28.70 -4.17 -21.25
C ARG A 603 -27.25 -4.62 -21.20
N HIS A 604 -26.50 -4.21 -20.17
CA HIS A 604 -25.06 -4.50 -20.03
C HIS A 604 -24.79 -5.79 -19.24
N GLY A 605 -25.83 -6.56 -18.90
CA GLY A 605 -25.71 -7.89 -18.29
C GLY A 605 -25.19 -7.86 -16.85
N LEU A 606 -25.45 -6.78 -16.11
CA LEU A 606 -25.14 -6.66 -14.68
C LEU A 606 -26.25 -7.26 -13.82
N ILE A 607 -27.50 -7.18 -14.29
CA ILE A 607 -28.65 -7.97 -13.80
C ILE A 607 -29.22 -8.83 -14.94
N ASN A 608 -30.09 -9.79 -14.60
CA ASN A 608 -30.82 -10.62 -15.57
C ASN A 608 -29.91 -11.28 -16.63
N PHE A 609 -28.79 -11.85 -16.16
CA PHE A 609 -27.83 -12.60 -16.97
C PHE A 609 -27.73 -14.07 -16.54
N GLY A 610 -27.16 -14.92 -17.40
CA GLY A 610 -27.02 -16.34 -17.14
C GLY A 610 -28.33 -17.12 -17.34
N ILE A 611 -28.76 -17.86 -16.32
CA ILE A 611 -29.91 -18.77 -16.37
C ILE A 611 -30.88 -18.45 -15.22
N TYR A 612 -32.04 -17.91 -15.57
CA TYR A 612 -33.06 -17.48 -14.61
C TYR A 612 -34.47 -17.75 -15.13
N LYS A 613 -35.41 -17.97 -14.21
CA LYS A 613 -36.83 -18.06 -14.53
C LYS A 613 -37.33 -16.68 -14.98
N ARG A 614 -37.63 -16.57 -16.27
CA ARG A 614 -38.14 -15.35 -16.90
C ARG A 614 -39.57 -15.06 -16.42
N VAL A 615 -39.86 -13.79 -16.11
CA VAL A 615 -41.19 -13.35 -15.64
C VAL A 615 -42.02 -12.82 -16.80
N LYS A 616 -41.45 -11.95 -17.64
CA LYS A 616 -42.10 -11.44 -18.86
C LYS A 616 -41.69 -12.33 -20.04
N PRO A 617 -42.61 -13.08 -20.69
CA PRO A 617 -42.25 -14.01 -21.77
C PRO A 617 -41.56 -13.30 -22.95
N LEU A 618 -40.72 -14.02 -23.68
CA LEU A 618 -39.98 -13.46 -24.82
C LEU A 618 -40.94 -12.92 -25.91
N PRO A 619 -40.57 -11.82 -26.60
CA PRO A 619 -41.33 -11.33 -27.75
C PRO A 619 -41.52 -12.40 -28.82
N THR A 620 -42.75 -12.60 -29.27
CA THR A 620 -43.09 -13.59 -30.31
C THR A 620 -42.52 -13.22 -31.68
N LYS A 621 -42.43 -11.92 -31.97
CA LYS A 621 -41.70 -11.37 -33.12
C LYS A 621 -40.31 -10.94 -32.65
N LYS A 622 -39.27 -11.54 -33.24
CA LYS A 622 -37.87 -11.17 -33.01
C LYS A 622 -37.43 -10.01 -33.92
N THR A 623 -36.41 -9.27 -33.51
CA THR A 623 -35.88 -8.10 -34.24
C THR A 623 -34.36 -8.23 -34.46
N GLY A 624 -33.93 -8.21 -35.72
CA GLY A 624 -32.54 -8.39 -36.13
C GLY A 624 -32.06 -9.85 -36.05
N LYS A 625 -31.16 -10.24 -36.97
CA LYS A 625 -30.52 -11.56 -37.01
C LYS A 625 -29.03 -11.46 -36.69
N VAL A 626 -28.57 -12.23 -35.71
CA VAL A 626 -27.15 -12.35 -35.33
C VAL A 626 -26.67 -13.79 -35.54
N ILE A 627 -25.48 -13.95 -36.13
CA ILE A 627 -24.73 -15.21 -36.15
C ILE A 627 -23.56 -15.12 -35.18
N ILE A 628 -23.44 -16.10 -34.29
CA ILE A 628 -22.34 -16.20 -33.32
C ILE A 628 -21.43 -17.35 -33.73
N ILE A 629 -20.12 -17.09 -33.83
CA ILE A 629 -19.13 -18.07 -34.26
C ILE A 629 -18.39 -18.59 -33.02
N GLY A 630 -18.65 -19.85 -32.65
CA GLY A 630 -18.17 -20.51 -31.44
C GLY A 630 -19.24 -20.57 -30.35
N SER A 631 -19.37 -21.75 -29.72
CA SER A 631 -20.25 -22.01 -28.57
C SER A 631 -19.47 -22.19 -27.26
N GLY A 632 -18.33 -21.49 -27.16
CA GLY A 632 -17.66 -21.25 -25.88
C GLY A 632 -18.52 -20.37 -24.95
N VAL A 633 -18.09 -20.21 -23.69
CA VAL A 633 -18.86 -19.47 -22.67
C VAL A 633 -19.17 -18.03 -23.11
N SER A 634 -18.27 -17.35 -23.82
CA SER A 634 -18.53 -16.03 -24.42
C SER A 634 -19.67 -16.03 -25.44
N GLY A 635 -19.63 -16.94 -26.41
CA GLY A 635 -20.67 -17.07 -27.44
C GLY A 635 -22.03 -17.47 -26.85
N LEU A 636 -22.05 -18.36 -25.86
CA LEU A 636 -23.27 -18.79 -25.17
C LEU A 636 -23.87 -17.68 -24.30
N ALA A 637 -23.04 -16.93 -23.56
CA ALA A 637 -23.48 -15.79 -22.77
C ALA A 637 -24.07 -14.68 -23.65
N ALA A 638 -23.40 -14.37 -24.76
CA ALA A 638 -23.91 -13.42 -25.75
C ALA A 638 -25.23 -13.89 -26.36
N ALA A 639 -25.35 -15.19 -26.66
CA ALA A 639 -26.57 -15.77 -27.22
C ALA A 639 -27.76 -15.69 -26.26
N ARG A 640 -27.58 -16.02 -24.97
CA ARG A 640 -28.63 -15.90 -23.93
C ARG A 640 -29.08 -14.44 -23.79
N GLN A 641 -28.18 -13.45 -23.75
CA GLN A 641 -28.55 -12.04 -23.65
C GLN A 641 -29.23 -11.50 -24.91
N LEU A 642 -28.68 -11.76 -26.11
CA LEU A 642 -29.30 -11.32 -27.36
C LEU A 642 -30.69 -11.94 -27.58
N GLN A 643 -30.88 -13.21 -27.19
CA GLN A 643 -32.21 -13.83 -27.15
C GLN A 643 -33.11 -13.19 -26.09
N SER A 644 -32.59 -12.82 -24.91
CA SER A 644 -33.32 -12.09 -23.86
C SER A 644 -33.87 -10.75 -24.36
N PHE A 645 -33.06 -10.02 -25.15
CA PHE A 645 -33.45 -8.76 -25.79
C PHE A 645 -34.36 -8.93 -27.01
N GLY A 646 -34.77 -10.15 -27.35
CA GLY A 646 -35.70 -10.43 -28.45
C GLY A 646 -35.06 -10.46 -29.84
N MET A 647 -33.74 -10.63 -29.96
CA MET A 647 -33.08 -10.81 -31.26
C MET A 647 -33.13 -12.27 -31.72
N ASP A 648 -33.03 -12.52 -33.03
CA ASP A 648 -32.87 -13.88 -33.55
C ASP A 648 -31.39 -14.25 -33.62
N VAL A 649 -31.03 -15.36 -32.98
CA VAL A 649 -29.64 -15.77 -32.77
C VAL A 649 -29.46 -17.21 -33.20
N THR A 650 -28.43 -17.49 -33.99
CA THR A 650 -27.95 -18.85 -34.26
C THR A 650 -26.45 -18.92 -33.97
N VAL A 651 -26.02 -19.92 -33.22
CA VAL A 651 -24.60 -20.17 -32.89
C VAL A 651 -24.06 -21.25 -33.82
N LEU A 652 -22.89 -21.04 -34.40
CA LEU A 652 -22.18 -22.03 -35.25
C LEU A 652 -20.97 -22.55 -34.50
N GLU A 653 -20.89 -23.87 -34.31
CA GLU A 653 -19.82 -24.53 -33.55
C GLU A 653 -19.18 -25.63 -34.42
N ALA A 654 -17.85 -25.64 -34.51
CA ALA A 654 -17.11 -26.62 -35.29
C ALA A 654 -17.09 -28.00 -34.62
N ARG A 655 -17.08 -28.02 -33.27
CA ARG A 655 -17.11 -29.24 -32.46
C ARG A 655 -18.47 -29.92 -32.46
N ASP A 656 -18.47 -31.14 -31.99
CA ASP A 656 -19.64 -31.97 -31.65
C ASP A 656 -20.27 -31.62 -30.29
N ARG A 657 -19.69 -30.68 -29.54
CA ARG A 657 -20.09 -30.26 -28.19
C ARG A 657 -19.95 -28.76 -27.99
N VAL A 658 -20.68 -28.23 -27.00
CA VAL A 658 -20.55 -26.85 -26.52
C VAL A 658 -19.36 -26.67 -25.56
N GLY A 659 -19.12 -25.42 -25.14
CA GLY A 659 -18.15 -25.05 -24.10
C GLY A 659 -16.73 -24.77 -24.59
N GLY A 660 -16.33 -25.31 -25.73
CA GLY A 660 -15.01 -25.07 -26.34
C GLY A 660 -13.86 -25.47 -25.42
N ARG A 661 -13.16 -24.48 -24.85
CA ARG A 661 -12.06 -24.65 -23.87
C ARG A 661 -12.53 -25.00 -22.45
N VAL A 662 -13.83 -24.94 -22.17
CA VAL A 662 -14.43 -25.68 -21.05
C VAL A 662 -14.71 -27.10 -21.55
N ALA A 663 -14.01 -28.09 -21.00
CA ALA A 663 -13.94 -29.44 -21.57
C ALA A 663 -13.73 -30.51 -20.48
N THR A 664 -14.81 -31.22 -20.14
CA THR A 664 -14.81 -32.29 -19.14
C THR A 664 -14.79 -33.67 -19.82
N PHE A 665 -13.81 -34.50 -19.49
CA PHE A 665 -13.84 -35.94 -19.74
C PHE A 665 -14.80 -36.62 -18.76
N ARG A 666 -15.65 -37.52 -19.26
CA ARG A 666 -16.61 -38.30 -18.47
C ARG A 666 -16.66 -39.74 -18.97
N LYS A 667 -16.37 -40.72 -18.11
CA LYS A 667 -16.50 -42.16 -18.44
C LYS A 667 -16.83 -42.96 -17.19
N GLY A 668 -18.00 -43.59 -17.15
CA GLY A 668 -18.53 -44.19 -15.92
C GLY A 668 -18.59 -43.16 -14.80
N ASN A 669 -18.00 -43.48 -13.64
CA ASN A 669 -17.93 -42.58 -12.48
C ASN A 669 -16.78 -41.56 -12.56
N TYR A 670 -15.88 -41.65 -13.55
CA TYR A 670 -14.77 -40.72 -13.69
C TYR A 670 -15.20 -39.43 -14.37
N VAL A 671 -14.84 -38.30 -13.75
CA VAL A 671 -15.09 -36.93 -14.24
C VAL A 671 -13.81 -36.13 -14.03
N ALA A 672 -13.27 -35.49 -15.08
CA ALA A 672 -12.07 -34.66 -14.99
C ALA A 672 -12.04 -33.56 -16.06
N ASP A 673 -11.65 -32.34 -15.70
CA ASP A 673 -11.56 -31.22 -16.64
C ASP A 673 -10.19 -31.09 -17.31
N LEU A 674 -10.17 -31.41 -18.62
CA LEU A 674 -9.05 -31.20 -19.54
C LEU A 674 -8.85 -29.71 -19.89
N GLY A 675 -9.89 -28.90 -19.69
CA GLY A 675 -9.89 -27.45 -19.91
C GLY A 675 -9.86 -26.67 -18.59
N ALA A 676 -10.63 -25.59 -18.51
CA ALA A 676 -10.83 -24.86 -17.25
C ALA A 676 -11.43 -25.76 -16.16
N MET A 677 -10.87 -25.72 -14.95
CA MET A 677 -11.32 -26.50 -13.78
C MET A 677 -11.47 -25.69 -12.48
N VAL A 678 -10.89 -24.47 -12.45
CA VAL A 678 -10.80 -23.60 -11.26
C VAL A 678 -11.75 -22.40 -11.41
N VAL A 679 -12.34 -21.98 -10.30
CA VAL A 679 -12.99 -20.68 -10.11
C VAL A 679 -12.10 -19.87 -9.17
N THR A 680 -11.48 -18.80 -9.69
CA THR A 680 -10.62 -17.90 -8.92
C THR A 680 -11.50 -16.89 -8.17
N GLY A 681 -11.48 -16.95 -6.83
CA GLY A 681 -12.34 -16.14 -5.95
C GLY A 681 -13.85 -16.30 -6.17
N LEU A 682 -14.62 -15.64 -5.30
CA LEU A 682 -16.07 -15.45 -5.49
C LEU A 682 -16.49 -13.99 -5.29
N GLY A 683 -15.79 -13.23 -4.44
CA GLY A 683 -16.02 -11.80 -4.27
C GLY A 683 -15.67 -11.03 -5.54
N GLY A 684 -16.67 -10.39 -6.14
CA GLY A 684 -16.54 -9.75 -7.46
C GLY A 684 -16.70 -10.70 -8.66
N ASN A 685 -16.69 -12.02 -8.46
CA ASN A 685 -16.70 -12.98 -9.58
C ASN A 685 -18.13 -13.21 -10.13
N PRO A 686 -18.42 -12.99 -11.42
CA PRO A 686 -19.73 -13.30 -12.01
C PRO A 686 -20.07 -14.80 -11.97
N MET A 687 -19.08 -15.69 -11.83
CA MET A 687 -19.32 -17.13 -11.63
C MET A 687 -20.03 -17.44 -10.32
N ALA A 688 -19.98 -16.57 -9.30
CA ALA A 688 -20.76 -16.72 -8.07
C ALA A 688 -22.28 -16.62 -8.34
N VAL A 689 -22.68 -15.82 -9.33
CA VAL A 689 -24.08 -15.74 -9.80
C VAL A 689 -24.43 -17.02 -10.56
N VAL A 690 -23.55 -17.46 -11.45
CA VAL A 690 -23.76 -18.70 -12.24
C VAL A 690 -23.82 -19.94 -11.34
N SER A 691 -23.05 -20.02 -10.25
CA SER A 691 -23.10 -21.14 -9.28
C SER A 691 -24.34 -21.11 -8.37
N LYS A 692 -25.03 -19.96 -8.24
CA LYS A 692 -26.39 -19.91 -7.65
C LYS A 692 -27.46 -20.40 -8.65
N GLN A 693 -27.20 -20.32 -9.96
CA GLN A 693 -28.15 -20.68 -11.03
C GLN A 693 -28.00 -22.13 -11.52
N VAL A 694 -26.76 -22.61 -11.65
CA VAL A 694 -26.37 -23.95 -12.10
C VAL A 694 -25.93 -24.76 -10.89
N ASN A 695 -26.29 -26.06 -10.84
CA ASN A 695 -25.77 -26.98 -9.83
C ASN A 695 -24.26 -27.24 -10.05
N MET A 696 -23.41 -26.36 -9.53
CA MET A 696 -21.95 -26.47 -9.55
C MET A 696 -21.47 -26.97 -8.19
N GLU A 697 -20.86 -28.15 -8.14
CA GLU A 697 -20.26 -28.65 -6.90
C GLU A 697 -18.90 -27.99 -6.67
N LEU A 698 -18.92 -26.78 -6.08
CA LEU A 698 -17.70 -26.02 -5.77
C LEU A 698 -17.03 -26.55 -4.50
N ALA A 699 -15.75 -26.93 -4.61
CA ALA A 699 -14.91 -27.29 -3.47
C ALA A 699 -13.64 -26.44 -3.41
N LYS A 700 -13.34 -25.86 -2.24
CA LYS A 700 -12.10 -25.09 -2.00
C LYS A 700 -10.86 -25.96 -2.24
N ILE A 701 -9.81 -25.38 -2.82
CA ILE A 701 -8.47 -25.97 -2.90
C ILE A 701 -7.75 -25.68 -1.58
N LYS A 702 -7.16 -26.70 -0.94
CA LYS A 702 -6.17 -26.49 0.12
C LYS A 702 -4.81 -26.20 -0.52
N GLN A 703 -4.18 -25.08 -0.14
CA GLN A 703 -2.93 -24.63 -0.79
C GLN A 703 -1.67 -25.43 -0.40
N LYS A 704 -1.73 -26.29 0.63
CA LYS A 704 -0.58 -27.14 1.03
C LYS A 704 -0.16 -28.05 -0.13
N CYS A 705 1.00 -27.78 -0.71
CA CYS A 705 1.56 -28.48 -1.86
C CYS A 705 2.98 -29.00 -1.55
N PRO A 706 3.13 -30.17 -0.91
CA PRO A 706 4.46 -30.73 -0.64
C PRO A 706 5.20 -31.01 -1.95
N LEU A 707 6.45 -30.57 -2.03
CA LEU A 707 7.33 -30.85 -3.17
C LEU A 707 8.12 -32.14 -2.97
N TYR A 708 8.29 -32.90 -4.05
CA TYR A 708 9.13 -34.10 -4.09
C TYR A 708 10.21 -33.96 -5.16
N GLU A 709 11.45 -34.27 -4.81
CA GLU A 709 12.58 -34.27 -5.73
C GLU A 709 12.53 -35.45 -6.71
N ALA A 710 13.32 -35.39 -7.79
CA ALA A 710 13.41 -36.45 -8.79
C ALA A 710 13.90 -37.82 -8.25
N ASN A 711 14.37 -37.87 -6.99
CA ASN A 711 14.68 -39.10 -6.25
C ASN A 711 13.46 -39.73 -5.54
N GLY A 712 12.29 -39.06 -5.54
CA GLY A 712 11.06 -39.47 -4.86
C GLY A 712 10.92 -39.01 -3.40
N GLN A 713 11.93 -38.35 -2.82
CA GLN A 713 11.89 -37.85 -1.44
C GLN A 713 11.27 -36.45 -1.37
N ALA A 714 10.63 -36.12 -0.24
CA ALA A 714 10.06 -34.80 -0.01
C ALA A 714 11.17 -33.75 0.25
N VAL A 715 10.96 -32.53 -0.25
CA VAL A 715 11.80 -31.37 0.08
C VAL A 715 11.63 -31.04 1.58
N PRO A 716 12.72 -30.80 2.34
CA PRO A 716 12.62 -30.34 3.73
C PRO A 716 11.93 -28.97 3.81
N LYS A 717 11.04 -28.78 4.80
CA LYS A 717 10.23 -27.54 4.96
C LYS A 717 11.06 -26.26 4.90
N GLU A 718 12.21 -26.24 5.56
CA GLU A 718 13.17 -25.12 5.55
C GLU A 718 13.62 -24.74 4.13
N LYS A 719 13.82 -25.73 3.25
CA LYS A 719 14.22 -25.51 1.86
C LYS A 719 13.06 -25.16 0.94
N ASP A 720 11.86 -25.66 1.24
CA ASP A 720 10.61 -25.28 0.59
C ASP A 720 10.37 -23.77 0.80
N GLU A 721 10.37 -23.32 2.07
CA GLU A 721 10.10 -21.94 2.47
C GLU A 721 11.24 -20.97 2.06
N MET A 722 12.51 -21.37 2.19
CA MET A 722 13.66 -20.55 1.75
C MET A 722 13.63 -20.28 0.24
N VAL A 723 13.31 -21.29 -0.58
CA VAL A 723 13.30 -21.14 -2.04
C VAL A 723 12.03 -20.43 -2.52
N GLU A 724 10.88 -20.65 -1.87
CA GLU A 724 9.67 -19.86 -2.14
C GLU A 724 9.88 -18.37 -1.81
N GLN A 725 10.53 -18.06 -0.69
CA GLN A 725 10.85 -16.68 -0.31
C GLN A 725 11.78 -16.01 -1.34
N GLU A 726 12.84 -16.69 -1.79
CA GLU A 726 13.76 -16.12 -2.77
C GLU A 726 13.15 -16.05 -4.19
N PHE A 727 12.26 -16.98 -4.56
CA PHE A 727 11.45 -16.88 -5.78
C PHE A 727 10.61 -15.59 -5.80
N ASN A 728 9.93 -15.28 -4.69
CA ASN A 728 9.13 -14.05 -4.57
C ASN A 728 10.01 -12.79 -4.61
N ARG A 729 11.17 -12.80 -3.92
CA ARG A 729 12.17 -11.70 -3.97
C ARG A 729 12.73 -11.48 -5.37
N LEU A 730 12.94 -12.55 -6.15
CA LEU A 730 13.35 -12.46 -7.56
C LEU A 730 12.27 -11.80 -8.42
N LEU A 731 10.98 -12.09 -8.20
CA LEU A 731 9.88 -11.41 -8.89
C LEU A 731 9.81 -9.92 -8.53
N GLU A 732 9.89 -9.57 -7.24
CA GLU A 732 9.97 -8.17 -6.78
C GLU A 732 11.14 -7.43 -7.43
N ALA A 733 12.33 -8.06 -7.49
CA ALA A 733 13.51 -7.50 -8.14
C ALA A 733 13.32 -7.30 -9.65
N THR A 734 12.60 -8.19 -10.35
CA THR A 734 12.24 -7.94 -11.76
C THR A 734 11.25 -6.80 -11.95
N SER A 735 10.32 -6.60 -11.02
CA SER A 735 9.41 -5.44 -11.03
C SER A 735 10.17 -4.13 -10.74
N TYR A 736 11.17 -4.15 -9.86
CA TYR A 736 12.11 -3.03 -9.66
C TYR A 736 12.89 -2.73 -10.95
N LEU A 737 13.47 -3.74 -11.61
CA LEU A 737 14.13 -3.59 -12.92
C LEU A 737 13.21 -2.95 -13.98
N SER A 738 11.95 -3.38 -14.01
CA SER A 738 10.92 -2.89 -14.93
C SER A 738 10.49 -1.44 -14.67
N HIS A 739 10.26 -1.09 -13.41
CA HIS A 739 9.59 0.17 -13.04
C HIS A 739 10.53 1.28 -12.58
N GLN A 740 11.67 0.93 -11.96
CA GLN A 740 12.63 1.90 -11.42
C GLN A 740 13.84 2.12 -12.35
N LEU A 741 14.29 1.08 -13.06
CA LEU A 741 15.42 1.18 -14.00
C LEU A 741 15.01 1.24 -15.49
N ASP A 742 13.71 1.23 -15.77
CA ASP A 742 13.09 1.10 -17.10
C ASP A 742 13.76 0.05 -18.02
N PHE A 743 14.16 -1.10 -17.46
CA PHE A 743 14.86 -2.19 -18.17
C PHE A 743 13.93 -2.99 -19.09
N ASN A 744 13.15 -2.29 -19.92
CA ASN A 744 12.07 -2.84 -20.73
C ASN A 744 12.45 -3.05 -22.20
N VAL A 745 13.59 -2.51 -22.64
CA VAL A 745 14.13 -2.70 -24.00
C VAL A 745 15.61 -3.04 -23.94
N LEU A 746 15.99 -4.17 -24.55
CA LEU A 746 17.37 -4.62 -24.69
C LEU A 746 17.65 -4.96 -26.16
N ASN A 747 18.71 -4.38 -26.73
CA ASN A 747 19.11 -4.60 -28.13
C ASN A 747 17.93 -4.40 -29.14
N ASN A 748 17.18 -3.31 -28.97
CA ASN A 748 15.98 -2.94 -29.73
C ASN A 748 14.83 -3.97 -29.71
N LYS A 749 14.81 -4.88 -28.71
CA LYS A 749 13.73 -5.84 -28.46
C LYS A 749 13.11 -5.59 -27.08
N PRO A 750 11.79 -5.82 -26.90
CA PRO A 750 11.18 -5.78 -25.58
C PRO A 750 11.77 -6.87 -24.70
N VAL A 751 12.07 -6.54 -23.44
CA VAL A 751 12.58 -7.50 -22.44
C VAL A 751 11.44 -8.39 -21.95
N SER A 752 11.74 -9.69 -21.78
CA SER A 752 10.81 -10.64 -21.18
C SER A 752 11.12 -10.93 -19.71
N LEU A 753 10.09 -11.40 -18.98
CA LEU A 753 10.23 -11.74 -17.55
C LEU A 753 11.36 -12.77 -17.31
N GLY A 754 11.48 -13.77 -18.17
CA GLY A 754 12.57 -14.75 -18.12
C GLY A 754 13.96 -14.13 -18.27
N GLN A 755 14.12 -13.13 -19.15
CA GLN A 755 15.39 -12.42 -19.31
C GLN A 755 15.72 -11.55 -18.10
N ALA A 756 14.72 -10.90 -17.50
CA ALA A 756 14.91 -10.13 -16.27
C ALA A 756 15.31 -11.04 -15.09
N LEU A 757 14.66 -12.20 -14.94
CA LEU A 757 15.02 -13.20 -13.93
C LEU A 757 16.46 -13.72 -14.12
N GLU A 758 16.88 -13.99 -15.36
CA GLU A 758 18.26 -14.36 -15.66
C GLU A 758 19.26 -13.26 -15.29
N VAL A 759 18.96 -11.99 -15.57
CA VAL A 759 19.80 -10.84 -15.20
C VAL A 759 19.90 -10.68 -13.68
N VAL A 760 18.76 -10.74 -12.96
CA VAL A 760 18.78 -10.61 -11.48
C VAL A 760 19.59 -11.75 -10.85
N ILE A 761 19.37 -13.01 -11.24
CA ILE A 761 20.12 -14.15 -10.71
C ILE A 761 21.62 -13.99 -10.97
N GLN A 762 22.02 -13.52 -12.17
CA GLN A 762 23.43 -13.25 -12.48
C GLN A 762 24.04 -12.11 -11.63
N LEU A 763 23.23 -11.11 -11.25
CA LEU A 763 23.67 -10.04 -10.33
C LEU A 763 23.83 -10.55 -8.90
N GLN A 764 22.93 -11.42 -8.41
CA GLN A 764 23.09 -12.07 -7.09
C GLN A 764 24.32 -13.00 -7.06
N GLU A 765 24.51 -13.80 -8.11
CA GLU A 765 25.71 -14.64 -8.29
C GLU A 765 27.01 -13.83 -8.45
N LYS A 766 26.93 -12.57 -8.90
CA LYS A 766 28.07 -11.64 -8.94
C LYS A 766 28.35 -11.08 -7.55
N HIS A 767 27.34 -10.58 -6.86
CA HIS A 767 27.47 -9.98 -5.53
C HIS A 767 28.11 -10.94 -4.52
N VAL A 768 27.70 -12.22 -4.50
CA VAL A 768 28.33 -13.25 -3.65
C VAL A 768 29.83 -13.41 -3.93
N LYS A 769 30.27 -13.28 -5.19
CA LYS A 769 31.70 -13.34 -5.56
C LYS A 769 32.44 -12.07 -5.19
N ASP A 770 31.80 -10.91 -5.29
CA ASP A 770 32.38 -9.63 -4.87
C ASP A 770 32.57 -9.60 -3.34
N GLU A 771 31.61 -10.09 -2.55
CA GLU A 771 31.70 -10.29 -1.10
C GLU A 771 32.89 -11.19 -0.72
N GLN A 772 33.01 -12.35 -1.36
CA GLN A 772 34.15 -13.25 -1.17
C GLN A 772 35.48 -12.54 -1.48
N ILE A 773 35.55 -11.82 -2.61
CA ILE A 773 36.75 -11.07 -3.01
C ILE A 773 37.09 -9.97 -2.00
N GLU A 774 36.10 -9.28 -1.42
CA GLU A 774 36.35 -8.28 -0.38
C GLU A 774 36.79 -8.89 0.95
N HIS A 775 36.15 -9.97 1.39
CA HIS A 775 36.53 -10.72 2.58
C HIS A 775 37.99 -11.21 2.50
N TRP A 776 38.39 -11.83 1.38
CA TRP A 776 39.77 -12.26 1.17
C TRP A 776 40.75 -11.07 1.09
N LYS A 777 40.34 -9.90 0.57
CA LYS A 777 41.16 -8.67 0.65
C LYS A 777 41.34 -8.17 2.08
N LYS A 778 40.30 -8.25 2.93
CA LYS A 778 40.38 -7.88 4.36
C LYS A 778 41.37 -8.78 5.12
N ILE A 779 41.36 -10.09 4.82
CA ILE A 779 42.34 -11.07 5.31
C ILE A 779 43.76 -10.70 4.84
N VAL A 780 43.99 -10.57 3.52
CA VAL A 780 45.33 -10.27 2.97
C VAL A 780 45.89 -8.96 3.51
N LYS A 781 45.07 -7.90 3.60
CA LYS A 781 45.49 -6.62 4.21
C LYS A 781 45.92 -6.80 5.67
N THR A 782 45.16 -7.56 6.46
CA THR A 782 45.50 -7.82 7.87
C THR A 782 46.78 -8.66 7.99
N GLN A 783 47.02 -9.60 7.08
CA GLN A 783 48.28 -10.35 6.99
C GLN A 783 49.47 -9.47 6.56
N GLU A 784 49.28 -8.47 5.69
CA GLU A 784 50.32 -7.49 5.33
C GLU A 784 50.65 -6.55 6.49
N GLU A 785 49.64 -6.05 7.22
CA GLU A 785 49.82 -5.25 8.44
C GLU A 785 50.60 -6.04 9.51
N LEU A 786 50.24 -7.31 9.72
CA LEU A 786 50.94 -8.23 10.65
C LEU A 786 52.38 -8.52 10.22
N LYS A 787 52.62 -8.78 8.93
CA LYS A 787 53.95 -8.98 8.36
C LYS A 787 54.87 -7.78 8.58
N ASP A 788 54.39 -6.56 8.36
CA ASP A 788 55.18 -5.35 8.58
C ASP A 788 55.39 -5.03 10.07
N LEU A 789 54.45 -5.41 10.94
CA LEU A 789 54.62 -5.40 12.39
C LEU A 789 55.73 -6.36 12.84
N LEU A 790 55.68 -7.62 12.39
CA LEU A 790 56.70 -8.64 12.66
C LEU A 790 58.08 -8.21 12.15
N ASN A 791 58.17 -7.60 10.97
CA ASN A 791 59.40 -7.01 10.46
C ASN A 791 59.96 -5.90 11.38
N LYS A 792 59.11 -5.02 11.93
CA LYS A 792 59.53 -4.02 12.93
C LYS A 792 60.04 -4.68 14.21
N MET A 793 59.30 -5.66 14.72
CA MET A 793 59.66 -6.39 15.95
C MET A 793 61.00 -7.12 15.84
N VAL A 794 61.26 -7.81 14.72
CA VAL A 794 62.56 -8.49 14.46
C VAL A 794 63.71 -7.47 14.47
N ASN A 795 63.56 -6.34 13.78
CA ASN A 795 64.57 -5.29 13.75
C ASN A 795 64.79 -4.63 15.12
N LEU A 796 63.74 -4.42 15.90
CA LEU A 796 63.83 -3.86 17.25
C LEU A 796 64.48 -4.83 18.24
N LYS A 797 64.20 -6.13 18.12
CA LYS A 797 64.79 -7.20 18.94
C LYS A 797 66.31 -7.30 18.79
N GLU A 798 66.84 -7.12 17.58
CA GLU A 798 68.30 -7.09 17.38
C GLU A 798 68.93 -5.80 17.95
N LYS A 799 68.25 -4.64 17.87
CA LYS A 799 68.71 -3.42 18.59
C LYS A 799 68.74 -3.62 20.11
N ILE A 800 67.72 -4.28 20.67
CA ILE A 800 67.65 -4.62 22.11
C ILE A 800 68.82 -5.55 22.48
N ARG A 801 69.13 -6.56 21.67
CA ARG A 801 70.28 -7.46 21.86
C ARG A 801 71.60 -6.68 21.89
N GLU A 802 71.85 -5.82 20.90
CA GLU A 802 73.08 -5.02 20.82
C GLU A 802 73.21 -4.07 22.03
N LEU A 803 72.13 -3.35 22.35
CA LEU A 803 72.12 -2.37 23.43
C LEU A 803 72.22 -3.02 24.82
N HIS A 804 71.68 -4.23 24.99
CA HIS A 804 71.87 -5.04 26.20
C HIS A 804 73.34 -5.46 26.37
N GLN A 805 74.01 -5.87 25.30
CA GLN A 805 75.44 -6.19 25.34
C GLN A 805 76.28 -4.96 25.73
N GLN A 806 76.00 -3.78 25.14
CA GLN A 806 76.66 -2.52 25.51
C GLN A 806 76.38 -2.11 26.98
N TYR A 807 75.15 -2.31 27.48
CA TYR A 807 74.80 -2.09 28.88
C TYR A 807 75.59 -3.03 29.82
N LYS A 808 75.74 -4.30 29.45
CA LYS A 808 76.48 -5.30 30.21
C LYS A 808 77.97 -4.95 30.29
N GLU A 809 78.60 -4.64 29.16
CA GLU A 809 80.00 -4.20 29.09
C GLU A 809 80.26 -2.96 29.95
N ALA A 810 79.39 -1.94 29.86
CA ALA A 810 79.46 -0.77 30.74
C ALA A 810 79.29 -1.15 32.23
N SER A 811 78.42 -2.12 32.54
CA SER A 811 78.14 -2.55 33.92
C SER A 811 79.29 -3.32 34.56
N GLU A 812 80.10 -4.05 33.80
CA GLU A 812 81.23 -4.87 34.29
C GLU A 812 82.41 -4.04 34.87
N VAL A 813 82.49 -2.73 34.56
CA VAL A 813 83.48 -1.78 35.13
C VAL A 813 83.26 -1.59 36.64
N LYS A 814 83.99 -2.31 37.49
CA LYS A 814 83.69 -2.36 38.94
C LYS A 814 83.83 -0.99 39.65
N PRO A 815 82.96 -0.67 40.63
CA PRO A 815 83.09 0.55 41.45
C PRO A 815 84.37 0.57 42.31
N PRO A 816 84.86 1.78 42.71
CA PRO A 816 84.32 3.10 42.37
C PRO A 816 84.60 3.48 40.92
N ARG A 817 83.58 4.03 40.24
CA ARG A 817 83.63 4.52 38.86
C ARG A 817 83.70 6.04 38.85
N ASP A 818 84.15 6.65 37.75
CA ASP A 818 83.91 8.07 37.52
C ASP A 818 82.45 8.35 37.10
N ILE A 819 82.06 9.63 37.12
CA ILE A 819 80.68 10.06 36.82
C ILE A 819 80.26 9.78 35.37
N THR A 820 81.22 9.73 34.43
CA THR A 820 80.97 9.42 33.02
C THR A 820 80.70 7.93 32.79
N ALA A 821 81.40 7.04 33.49
CA ALA A 821 81.14 5.61 33.47
C ALA A 821 79.82 5.25 34.18
N GLU A 822 79.49 5.90 35.30
CA GLU A 822 78.19 5.72 35.96
C GLU A 822 77.04 6.28 35.10
N PHE A 823 77.23 7.44 34.45
CA PHE A 823 76.26 7.98 33.48
C PHE A 823 76.05 7.03 32.29
N LEU A 824 77.11 6.41 31.75
CA LEU A 824 77.00 5.46 30.64
C LEU A 824 76.11 4.26 31.01
N VAL A 825 76.31 3.68 32.20
CA VAL A 825 75.46 2.58 32.71
C VAL A 825 74.00 3.02 32.84
N LYS A 826 73.75 4.19 33.45
CA LYS A 826 72.38 4.73 33.62
C LYS A 826 71.71 5.07 32.29
N SER A 827 72.43 5.65 31.34
CA SER A 827 71.92 5.98 30.00
C SER A 827 71.56 4.71 29.23
N LYS A 828 72.46 3.73 29.15
CA LYS A 828 72.20 2.47 28.45
C LYS A 828 71.07 1.67 29.10
N HIS A 829 70.93 1.73 30.43
CA HIS A 829 69.80 1.13 31.13
C HIS A 829 68.45 1.80 30.80
N ARG A 830 68.40 3.14 30.75
CA ARG A 830 67.22 3.90 30.28
C ARG A 830 66.86 3.51 28.84
N ASP A 831 67.84 3.55 27.95
CA ASP A 831 67.64 3.34 26.52
C ASP A 831 67.18 1.91 26.23
N LEU A 832 67.74 0.91 26.92
CA LEU A 832 67.28 -0.48 26.87
C LEU A 832 65.84 -0.64 27.38
N THR A 833 65.51 0.00 28.50
CA THR A 833 64.14 -0.04 29.06
C THR A 833 63.12 0.59 28.11
N ALA A 834 63.50 1.66 27.40
CA ALA A 834 62.65 2.29 26.39
C ALA A 834 62.40 1.39 25.18
N LEU A 835 63.44 0.76 24.61
CA LEU A 835 63.27 -0.15 23.47
C LEU A 835 62.49 -1.42 23.84
N CYS A 836 62.67 -1.95 25.06
CA CYS A 836 61.84 -3.07 25.53
C CYS A 836 60.35 -2.68 25.60
N LYS A 837 60.01 -1.50 26.13
CA LYS A 837 58.62 -1.02 26.16
C LYS A 837 58.01 -0.85 24.75
N GLU A 838 58.80 -0.33 23.80
CA GLU A 838 58.40 -0.25 22.38
C GLU A 838 58.15 -1.65 21.78
N TYR A 839 58.95 -2.66 22.16
CA TYR A 839 58.75 -4.05 21.73
C TYR A 839 57.51 -4.69 22.37
N ASP A 840 57.23 -4.41 23.64
CA ASP A 840 56.04 -4.91 24.34
C ASP A 840 54.74 -4.31 23.74
N GLU A 841 54.75 -3.02 23.38
CA GLU A 841 53.63 -2.35 22.68
C GLU A 841 53.40 -2.92 21.27
N LEU A 842 54.48 -3.26 20.54
CA LEU A 842 54.39 -3.97 19.27
C LEU A 842 53.85 -5.40 19.46
N ALA A 843 54.23 -6.11 20.52
CA ALA A 843 53.73 -7.45 20.82
C ALA A 843 52.24 -7.46 21.20
N GLU A 844 51.76 -6.48 21.96
CA GLU A 844 50.32 -6.29 22.22
C GLU A 844 49.54 -6.02 20.92
N THR A 845 50.15 -5.28 19.99
CA THR A 845 49.58 -5.04 18.65
C THR A 845 49.58 -6.32 17.80
N GLN A 846 50.57 -7.21 17.95
CA GLN A 846 50.65 -8.49 17.23
C GLN A 846 49.46 -9.38 17.59
N GLY A 847 49.18 -9.55 18.89
CA GLY A 847 48.06 -10.35 19.36
C GLY A 847 46.70 -9.89 18.80
N LYS A 848 46.46 -8.57 18.74
CA LYS A 848 45.22 -8.00 18.18
C LYS A 848 45.07 -8.23 16.68
N LEU A 849 46.16 -8.24 15.91
CA LEU A 849 46.12 -8.57 14.50
C LEU A 849 45.94 -10.08 14.25
N GLU A 850 46.51 -10.93 15.11
CA GLU A 850 46.33 -12.39 15.04
C GLU A 850 44.92 -12.83 15.46
N GLU A 851 44.33 -12.19 16.47
CA GLU A 851 42.93 -12.37 16.90
C GLU A 851 41.95 -11.96 15.80
N LYS A 852 42.11 -10.75 15.24
CA LYS A 852 41.32 -10.26 14.10
C LYS A 852 41.47 -11.13 12.84
N LEU A 853 42.64 -11.73 12.62
CA LEU A 853 42.85 -12.65 11.50
C LEU A 853 42.05 -13.95 11.70
N GLN A 854 42.03 -14.49 12.92
CA GLN A 854 41.20 -15.66 13.27
C GLN A 854 39.71 -15.35 13.19
N GLU A 855 39.28 -14.16 13.63
CA GLU A 855 37.89 -13.67 13.49
C GLU A 855 37.44 -13.67 12.03
N LEU A 856 38.28 -13.16 11.11
CA LEU A 856 37.99 -13.18 9.68
C LEU A 856 37.99 -14.62 9.12
N GLU A 857 39.04 -15.42 9.39
CA GLU A 857 39.15 -16.79 8.88
C GLU A 857 38.03 -17.73 9.41
N ALA A 858 37.41 -17.41 10.56
CA ALA A 858 36.27 -18.14 11.12
C ALA A 858 34.90 -17.73 10.54
N ASN A 859 34.78 -16.55 9.92
CA ASN A 859 33.51 -15.98 9.45
C ASN A 859 33.50 -15.67 7.94
N PRO A 860 33.65 -16.68 7.06
CA PRO A 860 33.57 -16.49 5.61
C PRO A 860 32.13 -16.16 5.16
N PRO A 861 31.95 -15.34 4.10
CA PRO A 861 30.65 -15.11 3.48
C PRO A 861 30.16 -16.37 2.73
N SER A 862 28.90 -16.35 2.29
CA SER A 862 28.26 -17.44 1.53
C SER A 862 29.11 -17.94 0.36
N ASP A 863 29.28 -19.26 0.25
CA ASP A 863 30.04 -19.92 -0.84
C ASP A 863 29.34 -19.82 -2.20
N VAL A 864 28.00 -19.95 -2.20
CA VAL A 864 27.15 -19.85 -3.40
C VAL A 864 25.86 -19.08 -3.09
N TYR A 865 25.27 -18.46 -4.11
CA TYR A 865 23.94 -17.87 -4.02
C TYR A 865 22.83 -18.94 -3.93
N LEU A 866 22.88 -19.95 -4.80
CA LEU A 866 21.98 -21.10 -4.81
C LEU A 866 22.78 -22.36 -5.15
N SER A 867 22.59 -23.47 -4.43
CA SER A 867 23.13 -24.77 -4.85
C SER A 867 22.34 -25.33 -6.04
N SER A 868 22.86 -26.36 -6.71
CA SER A 868 22.15 -27.03 -7.81
C SER A 868 20.79 -27.60 -7.40
N ARG A 869 20.63 -27.98 -6.12
CA ARG A 869 19.36 -28.49 -5.55
C ARG A 869 18.38 -27.35 -5.29
N ASP A 870 18.84 -26.24 -4.71
CA ASP A 870 18.03 -25.04 -4.51
C ASP A 870 17.54 -24.48 -5.86
N ARG A 871 18.41 -24.47 -6.87
CA ARG A 871 18.08 -24.05 -8.23
C ARG A 871 17.04 -24.95 -8.90
N GLN A 872 17.08 -26.27 -8.67
CA GLN A 872 16.05 -27.20 -9.16
C GLN A 872 14.68 -26.90 -8.52
N ILE A 873 14.64 -26.66 -7.20
CA ILE A 873 13.41 -26.25 -6.50
C ILE A 873 12.91 -24.91 -7.03
N LEU A 874 13.79 -23.92 -7.24
CA LEU A 874 13.43 -22.61 -7.82
C LEU A 874 12.85 -22.76 -9.25
N ASP A 875 13.41 -23.66 -10.06
CA ASP A 875 12.84 -23.99 -11.37
C ASP A 875 11.45 -24.65 -11.28
N TRP A 876 11.06 -25.29 -10.16
CA TRP A 876 9.67 -25.71 -9.93
C TRP A 876 8.73 -24.52 -9.71
N HIS A 877 9.14 -23.48 -8.96
CA HIS A 877 8.32 -22.27 -8.81
C HIS A 877 8.21 -21.51 -10.15
N PHE A 878 9.28 -21.44 -10.94
CA PHE A 878 9.20 -20.94 -12.32
C PHE A 878 8.27 -21.79 -13.19
N ALA A 879 8.27 -23.13 -13.08
CA ALA A 879 7.34 -23.99 -13.78
C ALA A 879 5.86 -23.73 -13.39
N ASN A 880 5.61 -23.40 -12.13
CA ASN A 880 4.28 -23.03 -11.63
C ASN A 880 3.81 -21.68 -12.21
N LEU A 881 4.71 -20.72 -12.36
CA LEU A 881 4.44 -19.43 -13.02
C LEU A 881 4.21 -19.61 -14.53
N GLU A 882 4.96 -20.50 -15.19
CA GLU A 882 4.75 -20.91 -16.58
C GLU A 882 3.44 -21.70 -16.78
N PHE A 883 2.94 -22.38 -15.74
CA PHE A 883 1.62 -23.01 -15.73
C PHE A 883 0.51 -21.97 -15.65
N ALA A 884 0.58 -21.03 -14.70
CA ALA A 884 -0.42 -19.97 -14.54
C ALA A 884 -0.58 -19.16 -15.83
N ASN A 885 0.54 -18.69 -16.39
CA ASN A 885 0.59 -17.94 -17.66
C ASN A 885 0.43 -18.82 -18.91
N ALA A 886 0.49 -20.15 -18.77
CA ALA A 886 0.52 -21.13 -19.85
C ALA A 886 1.55 -20.86 -20.95
N THR A 887 2.72 -20.32 -20.62
CA THR A 887 3.76 -19.96 -21.59
C THR A 887 5.13 -19.91 -20.93
N PRO A 888 6.23 -20.12 -21.67
CA PRO A 888 7.59 -19.94 -21.14
C PRO A 888 7.84 -18.50 -20.68
N LEU A 889 8.53 -18.30 -19.55
CA LEU A 889 8.79 -16.95 -19.00
C LEU A 889 9.58 -16.05 -19.96
N SER A 890 10.37 -16.65 -20.84
CA SER A 890 11.08 -16.00 -21.95
C SER A 890 10.19 -15.27 -22.96
N THR A 891 8.87 -15.48 -22.90
CA THR A 891 7.88 -14.88 -23.82
C THR A 891 6.97 -13.82 -23.18
N LEU A 892 6.88 -13.76 -21.85
CA LEU A 892 6.04 -12.81 -21.10
C LEU A 892 6.63 -11.40 -21.14
N SER A 893 5.81 -10.37 -21.28
CA SER A 893 6.27 -8.97 -21.23
C SER A 893 6.65 -8.56 -19.81
N LEU A 894 7.91 -8.17 -19.58
CA LEU A 894 8.38 -7.75 -18.25
C LEU A 894 7.48 -6.69 -17.61
N LYS A 895 7.03 -5.69 -18.39
CA LYS A 895 6.25 -4.55 -17.89
C LYS A 895 4.76 -4.80 -17.69
N HIS A 896 4.23 -5.91 -18.22
CA HIS A 896 2.80 -6.07 -18.49
C HIS A 896 2.27 -7.51 -18.37
N TRP A 897 2.98 -8.44 -17.72
CA TRP A 897 2.50 -9.83 -17.61
C TRP A 897 1.46 -10.02 -16.50
N ASP A 898 1.54 -9.15 -15.50
CA ASP A 898 0.86 -9.03 -14.21
C ASP A 898 -0.24 -7.93 -14.21
N GLN A 899 -0.52 -7.34 -15.37
CA GLN A 899 -1.40 -6.18 -15.55
C GLN A 899 -2.90 -6.39 -15.27
N ASP A 900 -3.30 -7.58 -14.82
CA ASP A 900 -4.65 -7.91 -14.38
C ASP A 900 -4.75 -8.38 -12.91
N ASP A 901 -3.64 -8.44 -12.17
CA ASP A 901 -3.59 -8.80 -10.74
C ASP A 901 -4.37 -7.79 -9.87
N ASP A 902 -4.38 -6.50 -10.25
CA ASP A 902 -5.22 -5.43 -9.68
C ASP A 902 -6.74 -5.77 -9.65
N PHE A 903 -7.17 -6.77 -10.41
CA PHE A 903 -8.57 -7.17 -10.57
C PHE A 903 -8.86 -8.57 -10.02
N GLU A 904 -7.95 -9.19 -9.26
CA GLU A 904 -8.17 -10.51 -8.65
C GLU A 904 -9.44 -10.54 -7.76
N PHE A 905 -10.19 -11.65 -7.83
CA PHE A 905 -11.41 -11.83 -7.04
C PHE A 905 -11.12 -12.38 -5.65
N THR A 906 -11.74 -11.80 -4.64
CA THR A 906 -11.47 -12.20 -3.25
C THR A 906 -12.08 -13.55 -2.88
N GLY A 907 -11.39 -14.27 -1.99
CA GLY A 907 -11.79 -15.57 -1.45
C GLY A 907 -11.03 -16.76 -2.06
N SER A 908 -11.03 -17.89 -1.36
CA SER A 908 -10.28 -19.09 -1.75
C SER A 908 -10.63 -19.60 -3.15
N HIS A 909 -9.62 -20.06 -3.90
CA HIS A 909 -9.85 -20.75 -5.19
C HIS A 909 -10.66 -22.04 -5.01
N LEU A 910 -11.62 -22.27 -5.90
CA LEU A 910 -12.52 -23.42 -5.87
C LEU A 910 -12.45 -24.24 -7.16
N THR A 911 -12.92 -25.49 -7.10
CA THR A 911 -12.91 -26.44 -8.22
C THR A 911 -14.30 -27.02 -8.44
N VAL A 912 -14.66 -27.29 -9.70
CA VAL A 912 -16.00 -27.78 -10.06
C VAL A 912 -16.00 -29.31 -10.07
N ARG A 913 -16.26 -29.94 -8.92
CA ARG A 913 -16.14 -31.39 -8.72
C ARG A 913 -17.03 -32.25 -9.62
N ASN A 914 -18.19 -31.74 -10.01
CA ASN A 914 -19.09 -32.39 -10.97
C ASN A 914 -18.74 -32.08 -12.44
N GLY A 915 -17.62 -31.40 -12.69
CA GLY A 915 -17.05 -31.11 -14.00
C GLY A 915 -17.64 -29.87 -14.65
N TYR A 916 -16.77 -28.90 -15.00
CA TYR A 916 -17.11 -27.54 -15.42
C TYR A 916 -18.02 -27.49 -16.66
N SER A 917 -18.10 -28.56 -17.48
CA SER A 917 -19.04 -28.62 -18.62
C SER A 917 -20.51 -28.41 -18.24
N CYS A 918 -20.90 -28.55 -16.96
CA CYS A 918 -22.25 -28.24 -16.49
C CYS A 918 -22.67 -26.80 -16.83
N VAL A 919 -21.74 -25.83 -16.76
CA VAL A 919 -22.00 -24.40 -17.05
C VAL A 919 -22.37 -24.16 -18.51
N PRO A 920 -21.51 -24.46 -19.52
CA PRO A 920 -21.87 -24.23 -20.92
C PRO A 920 -23.03 -25.10 -21.40
N VAL A 921 -23.24 -26.30 -20.85
CA VAL A 921 -24.40 -27.13 -21.17
C VAL A 921 -25.70 -26.48 -20.68
N ALA A 922 -25.72 -25.92 -19.46
CA ALA A 922 -26.88 -25.20 -18.96
C ALA A 922 -27.10 -23.86 -19.70
N LEU A 923 -26.02 -23.14 -20.06
CA LEU A 923 -26.13 -21.93 -20.88
C LEU A 923 -26.66 -22.20 -22.30
N ALA A 924 -26.40 -23.40 -22.85
CA ALA A 924 -26.84 -23.81 -24.19
C ALA A 924 -28.34 -24.14 -24.32
N GLU A 925 -29.02 -24.43 -23.22
CA GLU A 925 -30.47 -24.72 -23.22
C GLU A 925 -31.28 -23.56 -23.85
N GLY A 926 -32.22 -23.88 -24.73
CA GLY A 926 -33.09 -22.91 -25.40
C GLY A 926 -32.44 -22.11 -26.54
N LEU A 927 -31.15 -22.32 -26.84
CA LEU A 927 -30.44 -21.66 -27.94
C LEU A 927 -30.47 -22.48 -29.24
N ASP A 928 -30.46 -21.80 -30.38
CA ASP A 928 -30.27 -22.45 -31.68
C ASP A 928 -28.77 -22.63 -31.98
N ILE A 929 -28.25 -23.84 -31.74
CA ILE A 929 -26.82 -24.17 -31.91
C ILE A 929 -26.64 -25.19 -33.02
N LYS A 930 -25.82 -24.84 -34.02
CA LYS A 930 -25.40 -25.73 -35.11
C LYS A 930 -24.01 -26.29 -34.80
N LEU A 931 -24.00 -27.43 -34.12
CA LEU A 931 -22.78 -28.24 -33.88
C LEU A 931 -22.25 -28.82 -35.21
N ASN A 932 -21.01 -29.33 -35.21
CA ASN A 932 -20.33 -29.90 -36.37
C ASN A 932 -20.30 -28.97 -37.61
N THR A 933 -20.31 -27.65 -37.42
CA THR A 933 -20.47 -26.62 -38.45
C THR A 933 -19.27 -25.66 -38.39
N ALA A 934 -18.17 -26.05 -39.04
CA ALA A 934 -16.96 -25.24 -39.08
C ALA A 934 -17.09 -24.08 -40.06
N VAL A 935 -17.10 -22.85 -39.56
CA VAL A 935 -17.01 -21.64 -40.39
C VAL A 935 -15.71 -21.65 -41.20
N ARG A 936 -15.80 -21.20 -42.45
CA ARG A 936 -14.68 -21.08 -43.40
C ARG A 936 -14.51 -19.67 -43.95
N GLN A 937 -15.59 -18.92 -44.10
CA GLN A 937 -15.54 -17.53 -44.56
C GLN A 937 -16.57 -16.67 -43.83
N VAL A 938 -16.18 -15.45 -43.46
CA VAL A 938 -17.05 -14.42 -42.90
C VAL A 938 -17.06 -13.22 -43.86
N ARG A 939 -18.21 -12.97 -44.50
CA ARG A 939 -18.41 -11.81 -45.37
C ARG A 939 -19.18 -10.74 -44.61
N TYR A 940 -18.70 -9.50 -44.62
CA TYR A 940 -19.36 -8.36 -43.98
C TYR A 940 -19.37 -7.13 -44.90
N THR A 941 -20.54 -6.49 -45.04
CA THR A 941 -20.79 -5.39 -45.98
C THR A 941 -21.73 -4.37 -45.36
N ALA A 942 -21.83 -3.16 -45.93
CA ALA A 942 -22.71 -2.11 -45.39
C ALA A 942 -24.18 -2.55 -45.23
N SER A 943 -24.69 -3.46 -46.07
CA SER A 943 -26.07 -3.96 -46.04
C SER A 943 -26.29 -5.19 -45.14
N GLY A 944 -25.24 -5.90 -44.71
CA GLY A 944 -25.35 -7.09 -43.87
C GLY A 944 -24.15 -8.05 -43.99
N CYS A 945 -24.32 -9.26 -43.46
CA CYS A 945 -23.28 -10.29 -43.38
C CYS A 945 -23.72 -11.64 -43.93
N GLU A 946 -22.76 -12.42 -44.42
CA GLU A 946 -22.93 -13.82 -44.83
C GLU A 946 -21.81 -14.69 -44.25
N VAL A 947 -22.16 -15.67 -43.44
CA VAL A 947 -21.21 -16.63 -42.85
C VAL A 947 -21.30 -17.95 -43.60
N ILE A 948 -20.19 -18.39 -44.18
CA ILE A 948 -20.08 -19.64 -44.94
C ILE A 948 -19.38 -20.68 -44.07
N ALA A 949 -20.02 -21.83 -43.89
CA ALA A 949 -19.54 -22.91 -43.04
C ALA A 949 -19.69 -24.28 -43.73
N VAL A 950 -18.97 -25.30 -43.24
CA VAL A 950 -19.06 -26.67 -43.74
C VAL A 950 -19.32 -27.67 -42.62
N ASN A 951 -19.99 -28.79 -42.93
CA ASN A 951 -20.14 -29.90 -41.98
C ASN A 951 -18.76 -30.53 -41.70
N THR A 952 -18.32 -30.59 -40.45
CA THR A 952 -17.00 -31.17 -40.10
C THR A 952 -16.90 -32.66 -40.38
N ARG A 953 -18.03 -33.36 -40.47
CA ARG A 953 -18.11 -34.78 -40.84
C ARG A 953 -18.14 -35.01 -42.36
N SER A 954 -18.41 -33.98 -43.15
CA SER A 954 -18.45 -34.04 -44.62
C SER A 954 -18.24 -32.64 -45.20
N THR A 955 -16.99 -32.27 -45.43
CA THR A 955 -16.57 -30.89 -45.75
C THR A 955 -17.05 -30.38 -47.12
N SER A 956 -17.64 -31.24 -47.94
CA SER A 956 -18.35 -30.90 -49.17
C SER A 956 -19.75 -30.30 -48.93
N GLN A 957 -20.35 -30.51 -47.75
CA GLN A 957 -21.64 -29.94 -47.40
C GLN A 957 -21.46 -28.52 -46.85
N THR A 958 -21.73 -27.53 -47.71
CA THR A 958 -21.63 -26.09 -47.39
C THR A 958 -22.98 -25.52 -46.96
N PHE A 959 -22.93 -24.63 -45.96
CA PHE A 959 -24.05 -23.83 -45.46
C PHE A 959 -23.73 -22.34 -45.60
N ILE A 960 -24.75 -21.52 -45.87
CA ILE A 960 -24.64 -20.05 -45.93
C ILE A 960 -25.68 -19.46 -44.99
N TYR A 961 -25.23 -18.70 -44.00
CA TYR A 961 -26.07 -18.03 -43.01
C TYR A 961 -26.03 -16.51 -43.23
N LYS A 962 -27.17 -15.92 -43.61
CA LYS A 962 -27.30 -14.45 -43.76
C LYS A 962 -27.77 -13.82 -42.46
N CYS A 963 -27.25 -12.64 -42.13
CA CYS A 963 -27.54 -11.93 -40.88
C CYS A 963 -27.22 -10.43 -40.94
N ASP A 964 -27.72 -9.70 -39.95
CA ASP A 964 -27.44 -8.26 -39.78
C ASP A 964 -26.09 -8.02 -39.12
N ALA A 965 -25.68 -8.91 -38.20
CA ALA A 965 -24.40 -8.84 -37.50
C ALA A 965 -23.79 -10.23 -37.28
N VAL A 966 -22.46 -10.27 -37.19
CA VAL A 966 -21.69 -11.46 -36.81
C VAL A 966 -20.91 -11.16 -35.53
N LEU A 967 -21.00 -12.04 -34.55
CA LEU A 967 -20.15 -12.04 -33.36
C LEU A 967 -19.11 -13.16 -33.49
N CYS A 968 -17.85 -12.78 -33.65
CA CYS A 968 -16.73 -13.71 -33.68
C CYS A 968 -16.30 -14.05 -32.24
N THR A 969 -16.28 -15.35 -31.89
CA THR A 969 -15.68 -15.85 -30.64
C THR A 969 -14.65 -16.97 -30.88
N LEU A 970 -14.05 -16.98 -32.08
CA LEU A 970 -12.92 -17.84 -32.42
C LEU A 970 -11.74 -17.55 -31.46
N PRO A 971 -11.08 -18.57 -30.87
CA PRO A 971 -9.89 -18.35 -30.05
C PRO A 971 -8.77 -17.64 -30.81
N LEU A 972 -7.98 -16.83 -30.10
CA LEU A 972 -6.86 -16.07 -30.69
C LEU A 972 -5.89 -16.97 -31.48
N GLY A 973 -5.60 -18.19 -31.03
CA GLY A 973 -4.78 -19.15 -31.79
C GLY A 973 -5.36 -19.54 -33.16
N VAL A 974 -6.69 -19.52 -33.33
CA VAL A 974 -7.35 -19.76 -34.62
C VAL A 974 -7.28 -18.52 -35.52
N LEU A 975 -7.38 -17.31 -34.92
CA LEU A 975 -7.19 -16.04 -35.64
C LEU A 975 -5.73 -15.82 -36.07
N LYS A 976 -4.76 -16.32 -35.29
CA LYS A 976 -3.32 -16.33 -35.61
C LYS A 976 -2.93 -17.30 -36.74
N GLN A 977 -3.78 -18.27 -37.11
CA GLN A 977 -3.35 -19.36 -37.99
C GLN A 977 -2.97 -18.85 -39.39
N GLN A 978 -1.81 -19.29 -39.88
CA GLN A 978 -1.36 -19.06 -41.25
C GLN A 978 -1.05 -20.41 -41.94
N PRO A 979 -1.66 -20.74 -43.09
CA PRO A 979 -2.76 -20.01 -43.74
C PRO A 979 -4.04 -20.00 -42.87
N PRO A 980 -4.92 -19.00 -43.00
CA PRO A 980 -6.10 -18.85 -42.14
C PRO A 980 -7.10 -20.01 -42.25
N ALA A 981 -7.55 -20.52 -41.10
CA ALA A 981 -8.65 -21.49 -41.04
C ALA A 981 -10.02 -20.89 -41.40
N VAL A 982 -10.15 -19.58 -41.19
CA VAL A 982 -11.33 -18.75 -41.49
C VAL A 982 -10.88 -17.50 -42.23
N GLN A 983 -11.44 -17.25 -43.42
CA GLN A 983 -11.15 -16.07 -44.23
C GLN A 983 -12.16 -14.96 -43.94
N PHE A 984 -11.68 -13.74 -43.69
CA PHE A 984 -12.51 -12.54 -43.60
C PHE A 984 -12.56 -11.82 -44.96
N VAL A 985 -13.75 -11.41 -45.42
CA VAL A 985 -13.94 -10.65 -46.66
C VAL A 985 -14.89 -9.46 -46.42
N PRO A 986 -14.42 -8.19 -46.54
CA PRO A 986 -13.04 -7.80 -46.81
C PRO A 986 -12.07 -8.29 -45.69
N PRO A 987 -10.75 -8.28 -45.92
CA PRO A 987 -9.79 -8.62 -44.88
C PRO A 987 -9.98 -7.75 -43.63
N LEU A 988 -9.61 -8.29 -42.46
CA LEU A 988 -9.54 -7.50 -41.23
C LEU A 988 -8.52 -6.37 -41.41
N PRO A 989 -8.77 -5.17 -40.86
CA PRO A 989 -7.86 -4.04 -40.98
C PRO A 989 -6.56 -4.28 -40.20
N GLU A 990 -5.48 -3.61 -40.62
CA GLU A 990 -4.13 -3.83 -40.10
C GLU A 990 -4.05 -3.75 -38.57
N TRP A 991 -4.67 -2.74 -37.95
CA TRP A 991 -4.66 -2.58 -36.49
C TRP A 991 -5.22 -3.80 -35.74
N LYS A 992 -6.18 -4.53 -36.34
CA LYS A 992 -6.73 -5.77 -35.78
C LYS A 992 -5.77 -6.94 -36.02
N THR A 993 -5.22 -7.08 -37.23
CA THR A 993 -4.29 -8.18 -37.54
C THR A 993 -2.96 -8.06 -36.79
N SER A 994 -2.48 -6.84 -36.56
CA SER A 994 -1.23 -6.59 -35.83
C SER A 994 -1.41 -6.80 -34.32
N ALA A 995 -2.59 -6.51 -33.75
CA ALA A 995 -2.93 -6.94 -32.38
C ALA A 995 -3.00 -8.48 -32.28
N VAL A 996 -3.68 -9.16 -33.22
CA VAL A 996 -3.70 -10.64 -33.33
C VAL A 996 -2.29 -11.22 -33.43
N GLN A 997 -1.34 -10.53 -34.09
CA GLN A 997 0.05 -10.96 -34.18
C GLN A 997 0.81 -10.75 -32.85
N ARG A 998 0.75 -9.55 -32.26
CA ARG A 998 1.48 -9.19 -31.02
C ARG A 998 1.09 -10.02 -29.80
N MET A 999 -0.20 -10.19 -29.54
CA MET A 999 -0.68 -10.85 -28.31
C MET A 999 -0.14 -12.27 -28.16
N GLY A 1000 0.15 -12.71 -26.94
CA GLY A 1000 0.51 -14.09 -26.67
C GLY A 1000 -0.66 -15.05 -26.84
N PHE A 1001 -0.40 -16.30 -27.21
CA PHE A 1001 -1.37 -17.38 -27.08
C PHE A 1001 -0.67 -18.67 -26.67
N GLY A 1002 -0.79 -19.03 -25.40
CA GLY A 1002 -0.02 -20.04 -24.70
C GLY A 1002 -0.42 -21.48 -25.00
N ASN A 1003 0.19 -22.41 -24.27
CA ASN A 1003 -0.18 -23.81 -24.20
C ASN A 1003 0.09 -24.36 -22.80
N LEU A 1004 -0.89 -25.04 -22.21
CA LEU A 1004 -0.70 -25.93 -21.07
C LEU A 1004 -1.47 -27.22 -21.37
N ASN A 1005 -0.97 -28.37 -20.90
CA ASN A 1005 -1.64 -29.64 -21.09
C ASN A 1005 -1.82 -30.41 -19.77
N LYS A 1006 -2.72 -31.39 -19.80
CA LYS A 1006 -3.18 -32.16 -18.66
C LYS A 1006 -3.18 -33.65 -18.99
N VAL A 1007 -2.78 -34.46 -18.03
CA VAL A 1007 -2.82 -35.92 -18.09
C VAL A 1007 -3.74 -36.43 -16.99
N VAL A 1008 -4.90 -36.94 -17.38
CA VAL A 1008 -5.86 -37.57 -16.45
C VAL A 1008 -5.48 -39.03 -16.27
N LEU A 1009 -5.35 -39.47 -15.02
CA LEU A 1009 -5.00 -40.84 -14.62
C LEU A 1009 -6.07 -41.38 -13.68
N CYS A 1010 -6.94 -42.25 -14.17
CA CYS A 1010 -8.02 -42.85 -13.38
C CYS A 1010 -7.61 -44.22 -12.85
N PHE A 1011 -7.64 -44.42 -11.54
CA PHE A 1011 -7.26 -45.69 -10.89
C PHE A 1011 -8.49 -46.44 -10.34
N ASP A 1012 -8.29 -47.64 -9.81
CA ASP A 1012 -9.30 -48.40 -9.05
C ASP A 1012 -9.30 -48.07 -7.55
N ARG A 1013 -8.18 -47.56 -7.02
CA ARG A 1013 -8.00 -47.18 -5.62
C ARG A 1013 -7.18 -45.89 -5.48
N VAL A 1014 -7.39 -45.18 -4.38
CA VAL A 1014 -6.48 -44.11 -3.93
C VAL A 1014 -5.22 -44.74 -3.33
N PHE A 1015 -4.05 -44.18 -3.65
CA PHE A 1015 -2.75 -44.57 -3.06
C PHE A 1015 -1.91 -43.37 -2.60
N TRP A 1016 -2.43 -42.16 -2.77
CA TRP A 1016 -1.86 -40.88 -2.35
C TRP A 1016 -2.60 -40.37 -1.09
N ASP A 1017 -2.08 -39.33 -0.44
CA ASP A 1017 -2.75 -38.69 0.70
C ASP A 1017 -4.10 -38.06 0.25
N PRO A 1018 -5.26 -38.52 0.75
CA PRO A 1018 -6.56 -37.96 0.39
C PRO A 1018 -6.79 -36.55 0.93
N SER A 1019 -6.02 -36.13 1.94
CA SER A 1019 -6.15 -34.84 2.60
C SER A 1019 -5.45 -33.70 1.85
N VAL A 1020 -4.49 -34.03 0.98
CA VAL A 1020 -3.69 -33.10 0.16
C VAL A 1020 -4.33 -32.94 -1.22
N ASN A 1021 -4.53 -31.70 -1.69
CA ASN A 1021 -5.18 -31.44 -2.99
C ASN A 1021 -4.20 -31.31 -4.17
N LEU A 1022 -2.93 -31.02 -3.92
CA LEU A 1022 -1.90 -30.93 -4.94
C LEU A 1022 -0.52 -31.28 -4.34
N PHE A 1023 0.39 -31.82 -5.15
CA PHE A 1023 1.78 -32.07 -4.76
C PHE A 1023 2.72 -31.93 -5.95
N GLY A 1024 3.91 -31.38 -5.69
CA GLY A 1024 4.91 -31.05 -6.72
C GLY A 1024 5.90 -32.18 -6.99
N HIS A 1025 6.41 -32.22 -8.21
CA HIS A 1025 7.56 -33.02 -8.64
C HIS A 1025 8.60 -32.07 -9.23
N VAL A 1026 9.75 -31.95 -8.56
CA VAL A 1026 10.84 -31.06 -8.94
C VAL A 1026 11.64 -31.70 -10.08
N GLY A 1027 11.53 -31.12 -11.28
CA GLY A 1027 12.20 -31.62 -12.48
C GLY A 1027 13.72 -31.53 -12.40
N SER A 1028 14.43 -32.53 -12.93
CA SER A 1028 15.90 -32.63 -12.81
C SER A 1028 16.68 -31.55 -13.58
N THR A 1029 16.04 -30.84 -14.52
CA THR A 1029 16.67 -29.78 -15.32
C THR A 1029 15.71 -28.61 -15.58
N THR A 1030 16.25 -27.40 -15.72
CA THR A 1030 15.50 -26.19 -16.12
C THR A 1030 14.69 -26.41 -17.41
N ALA A 1031 15.24 -27.11 -18.41
CA ALA A 1031 14.55 -27.40 -19.68
C ALA A 1031 13.36 -28.36 -19.54
N SER A 1032 13.36 -29.20 -18.50
CA SER A 1032 12.27 -30.15 -18.19
C SER A 1032 11.38 -29.69 -17.02
N ARG A 1033 11.54 -28.45 -16.51
CA ARG A 1033 10.93 -28.01 -15.26
C ARG A 1033 9.40 -28.08 -15.25
N GLY A 1034 8.76 -27.80 -16.39
CA GLY A 1034 7.32 -27.92 -16.60
C GLY A 1034 6.82 -29.32 -16.98
N GLU A 1035 7.67 -30.35 -17.03
CA GLU A 1035 7.25 -31.70 -17.41
C GLU A 1035 6.71 -32.48 -16.20
N LEU A 1036 5.38 -32.69 -16.15
CA LEU A 1036 4.72 -33.47 -15.10
C LEU A 1036 5.03 -32.96 -13.68
N PHE A 1037 5.20 -31.64 -13.57
CA PHE A 1037 5.76 -30.96 -12.40
C PHE A 1037 4.78 -30.85 -11.22
N LEU A 1038 3.48 -31.05 -11.46
CA LEU A 1038 2.44 -30.83 -10.45
C LEU A 1038 1.26 -31.78 -10.67
N PHE A 1039 0.87 -32.50 -9.62
CA PHE A 1039 -0.23 -33.46 -9.60
C PHE A 1039 -1.38 -32.95 -8.73
N TRP A 1040 -2.62 -33.13 -9.19
CA TRP A 1040 -3.84 -32.63 -8.55
C TRP A 1040 -4.78 -33.77 -8.15
N ASN A 1041 -5.30 -33.68 -6.91
CA ASN A 1041 -6.25 -34.57 -6.27
C ASN A 1041 -7.50 -33.75 -5.83
N LEU A 1042 -8.49 -33.64 -6.71
CA LEU A 1042 -9.68 -32.81 -6.52
C LEU A 1042 -11.00 -33.59 -6.44
N TYR A 1043 -11.12 -34.64 -7.25
CA TYR A 1043 -12.39 -35.30 -7.56
C TYR A 1043 -12.76 -36.37 -6.50
N LYS A 1044 -14.03 -36.79 -6.50
CA LYS A 1044 -14.53 -37.84 -5.59
C LYS A 1044 -14.07 -39.26 -5.98
N ALA A 1045 -13.82 -39.49 -7.27
CA ALA A 1045 -13.26 -40.73 -7.77
C ALA A 1045 -11.72 -40.73 -7.68
N PRO A 1046 -11.05 -41.88 -7.56
CA PRO A 1046 -9.59 -41.99 -7.56
C PRO A 1046 -8.98 -41.57 -8.91
N ILE A 1047 -8.77 -40.26 -9.06
CA ILE A 1047 -8.20 -39.61 -10.25
C ILE A 1047 -7.05 -38.71 -9.79
N LEU A 1048 -5.86 -38.92 -10.34
CA LEU A 1048 -4.80 -37.91 -10.35
C LEU A 1048 -4.82 -37.17 -11.69
N LEU A 1049 -4.52 -35.88 -11.66
CA LEU A 1049 -4.38 -35.05 -12.85
C LEU A 1049 -3.00 -34.38 -12.82
N ALA A 1050 -2.10 -34.81 -13.70
CA ALA A 1050 -0.77 -34.22 -13.84
C ALA A 1050 -0.76 -33.07 -14.85
N LEU A 1051 0.04 -32.04 -14.60
CA LEU A 1051 0.16 -30.85 -15.45
C LEU A 1051 1.45 -30.86 -16.29
N VAL A 1052 1.36 -30.32 -17.50
CA VAL A 1052 2.51 -30.03 -18.36
C VAL A 1052 2.46 -28.55 -18.76
N ALA A 1053 3.53 -27.83 -18.45
CA ALA A 1053 3.65 -26.36 -18.56
C ALA A 1053 4.95 -25.93 -19.28
N GLY A 1054 5.12 -24.63 -19.50
CA GLY A 1054 6.32 -24.06 -20.13
C GLY A 1054 6.62 -24.67 -21.51
N GLU A 1055 7.92 -24.82 -21.83
CA GLU A 1055 8.36 -25.43 -23.10
C GLU A 1055 7.90 -26.89 -23.24
N ALA A 1056 7.86 -27.63 -22.13
CA ALA A 1056 7.43 -29.03 -22.11
C ALA A 1056 5.98 -29.20 -22.62
N ALA A 1057 5.11 -28.21 -22.42
CA ALA A 1057 3.72 -28.26 -22.89
C ALA A 1057 3.59 -28.33 -24.41
N GLY A 1058 4.54 -27.80 -25.18
CA GLY A 1058 4.60 -27.93 -26.64
C GLY A 1058 5.30 -29.21 -27.10
N ILE A 1059 6.41 -29.57 -26.43
CA ILE A 1059 7.22 -30.75 -26.77
C ILE A 1059 6.41 -32.04 -26.57
N MET A 1060 5.72 -32.17 -25.43
CA MET A 1060 4.98 -33.38 -25.04
C MET A 1060 3.78 -33.69 -25.94
N GLU A 1061 3.23 -32.73 -26.71
CA GLU A 1061 2.15 -33.06 -27.66
C GLU A 1061 2.61 -34.03 -28.76
N ASN A 1062 3.91 -34.07 -29.07
CA ASN A 1062 4.52 -34.94 -30.09
C ASN A 1062 4.87 -36.34 -29.55
N ILE A 1063 4.66 -36.62 -28.27
CA ILE A 1063 4.95 -37.90 -27.61
C ILE A 1063 3.63 -38.67 -27.44
N SER A 1064 3.65 -40.01 -27.52
CA SER A 1064 2.45 -40.85 -27.38
C SER A 1064 1.96 -40.93 -25.93
N ASP A 1065 0.63 -41.10 -25.75
CA ASP A 1065 -0.02 -41.17 -24.43
C ASP A 1065 0.62 -42.22 -23.52
N ASP A 1066 0.93 -43.42 -24.03
CA ASP A 1066 1.56 -44.51 -23.27
C ASP A 1066 2.90 -44.11 -22.66
N VAL A 1067 3.71 -43.30 -23.35
CA VAL A 1067 5.01 -42.83 -22.87
C VAL A 1067 4.82 -41.73 -21.82
N ILE A 1068 3.86 -40.82 -22.03
CA ILE A 1068 3.53 -39.76 -21.07
C ILE A 1068 2.99 -40.36 -19.77
N VAL A 1069 2.07 -41.32 -19.86
CA VAL A 1069 1.55 -42.10 -18.73
C VAL A 1069 2.67 -42.91 -18.08
N GLY A 1070 3.57 -43.52 -18.86
CA GLY A 1070 4.76 -44.21 -18.35
C GLY A 1070 5.64 -43.32 -17.48
N ARG A 1071 5.90 -42.08 -17.90
CA ARG A 1071 6.63 -41.07 -17.10
C ARG A 1071 5.87 -40.67 -15.84
N CYS A 1072 4.55 -40.45 -15.92
CA CYS A 1072 3.72 -40.19 -14.75
C CYS A 1072 3.83 -41.31 -13.71
N LEU A 1073 3.74 -42.57 -14.16
CA LEU A 1073 3.82 -43.74 -13.28
C LEU A 1073 5.23 -43.94 -12.72
N ALA A 1074 6.29 -43.55 -13.43
CA ALA A 1074 7.65 -43.56 -12.90
C ALA A 1074 7.81 -42.58 -11.73
N ILE A 1075 7.37 -41.32 -11.91
CA ILE A 1075 7.39 -40.28 -10.87
C ILE A 1075 6.58 -40.73 -9.64
N LEU A 1076 5.34 -41.17 -9.85
CA LEU A 1076 4.46 -41.62 -8.77
C LEU A 1076 5.01 -42.85 -8.04
N LYS A 1077 5.75 -43.75 -8.72
CA LYS A 1077 6.41 -44.91 -8.09
C LYS A 1077 7.65 -44.52 -7.28
N GLY A 1078 8.33 -43.42 -7.62
CA GLY A 1078 9.36 -42.83 -6.78
C GLY A 1078 8.77 -42.30 -5.47
N ILE A 1079 7.70 -41.52 -5.56
CA ILE A 1079 7.06 -40.85 -4.40
C ILE A 1079 6.33 -41.84 -3.48
N PHE A 1080 5.45 -42.67 -4.04
CA PHE A 1080 4.56 -43.56 -3.25
C PHE A 1080 5.04 -45.02 -3.19
N GLY A 1081 6.18 -45.33 -3.78
CA GLY A 1081 6.76 -46.67 -3.83
C GLY A 1081 6.20 -47.55 -4.97
N SER A 1082 7.11 -48.34 -5.57
CA SER A 1082 6.85 -49.14 -6.78
C SER A 1082 5.67 -50.13 -6.69
N SER A 1083 5.32 -50.60 -5.49
CA SER A 1083 4.24 -51.57 -5.24
C SER A 1083 2.87 -50.92 -4.93
N ALA A 1084 2.83 -49.67 -4.48
CA ALA A 1084 1.59 -48.99 -4.14
C ALA A 1084 0.81 -48.59 -5.40
N VAL A 1085 1.51 -47.99 -6.37
CA VAL A 1085 0.95 -47.44 -7.62
C VAL A 1085 0.49 -48.55 -8.57
N PRO A 1086 -0.82 -48.73 -8.82
CA PRO A 1086 -1.34 -49.68 -9.79
C PRO A 1086 -1.29 -49.09 -11.21
N GLN A 1087 -1.62 -49.90 -12.21
CA GLN A 1087 -1.89 -49.38 -13.56
C GLN A 1087 -3.25 -48.64 -13.59
N PRO A 1088 -3.36 -47.47 -14.25
CA PRO A 1088 -4.63 -46.78 -14.43
C PRO A 1088 -5.58 -47.61 -15.31
N LYS A 1089 -6.88 -47.44 -15.09
CA LYS A 1089 -7.95 -48.06 -15.91
C LYS A 1089 -8.28 -47.22 -17.15
N GLU A 1090 -8.15 -45.91 -17.02
CA GLU A 1090 -8.43 -44.93 -18.07
C GLU A 1090 -7.39 -43.81 -18.00
N THR A 1091 -6.95 -43.33 -19.15
CA THR A 1091 -5.98 -42.25 -19.28
C THR A 1091 -6.35 -41.31 -20.42
N VAL A 1092 -6.17 -40.01 -20.23
CA VAL A 1092 -6.44 -39.00 -21.27
C VAL A 1092 -5.40 -37.88 -21.24
N VAL A 1093 -4.70 -37.65 -22.35
CA VAL A 1093 -3.76 -36.54 -22.53
C VAL A 1093 -4.40 -35.44 -23.39
N SER A 1094 -4.45 -34.19 -22.90
CA SER A 1094 -4.84 -33.05 -23.73
C SER A 1094 -3.71 -32.62 -24.67
N ARG A 1095 -4.07 -32.07 -25.83
CA ARG A 1095 -3.14 -31.47 -26.82
C ARG A 1095 -3.73 -30.18 -27.40
N TRP A 1096 -3.75 -29.14 -26.58
CA TRP A 1096 -4.47 -27.89 -26.90
C TRP A 1096 -3.87 -27.10 -28.08
N ARG A 1097 -2.58 -27.23 -28.38
CA ARG A 1097 -1.95 -26.60 -29.56
C ARG A 1097 -2.33 -27.32 -30.86
N ALA A 1098 -2.31 -28.66 -30.85
CA ALA A 1098 -2.72 -29.49 -31.98
C ALA A 1098 -4.22 -29.36 -32.31
N ASP A 1099 -5.08 -29.09 -31.32
CA ASP A 1099 -6.54 -28.92 -31.50
C ASP A 1099 -6.87 -27.80 -32.52
N PRO A 1100 -7.53 -28.12 -33.65
CA PRO A 1100 -7.80 -27.16 -34.73
C PRO A 1100 -8.84 -26.09 -34.38
N TRP A 1101 -9.56 -26.24 -33.28
CA TRP A 1101 -10.58 -25.31 -32.79
C TRP A 1101 -10.15 -24.61 -31.48
N ALA A 1102 -8.87 -24.69 -31.13
CA ALA A 1102 -8.27 -23.95 -30.02
C ALA A 1102 -6.90 -23.33 -30.39
N ARG A 1103 -5.97 -24.13 -30.95
CA ARG A 1103 -4.61 -23.72 -31.34
C ARG A 1103 -3.74 -23.19 -30.19
N GLY A 1104 -3.99 -23.68 -28.97
CA GLY A 1104 -3.36 -23.29 -27.71
C GLY A 1104 -4.37 -23.26 -26.56
N SER A 1105 -3.90 -22.94 -25.35
CA SER A 1105 -4.73 -22.84 -24.14
C SER A 1105 -5.46 -21.50 -24.06
N TYR A 1106 -4.75 -20.39 -23.84
CA TYR A 1106 -5.31 -19.05 -23.66
C TYR A 1106 -4.31 -17.94 -23.95
N SER A 1107 -4.77 -16.68 -24.02
CA SER A 1107 -3.89 -15.52 -24.25
C SER A 1107 -3.00 -15.22 -23.05
N TYR A 1108 -1.82 -14.66 -23.33
CA TYR A 1108 -0.92 -14.06 -22.34
C TYR A 1108 -0.38 -12.73 -22.90
N VAL A 1109 0.17 -11.86 -22.05
CA VAL A 1109 0.77 -10.61 -22.51
C VAL A 1109 2.21 -10.86 -22.95
N ALA A 1110 2.41 -11.01 -24.26
CA ALA A 1110 3.72 -11.29 -24.83
C ALA A 1110 4.62 -10.05 -24.83
N ALA A 1111 5.94 -10.23 -24.73
CA ALA A 1111 6.91 -9.14 -24.84
C ALA A 1111 6.72 -8.36 -26.17
N GLY A 1112 6.39 -7.06 -26.06
CA GLY A 1112 6.02 -6.21 -27.21
C GLY A 1112 4.51 -6.09 -27.48
N SER A 1113 3.68 -6.68 -26.63
CA SER A 1113 2.22 -6.48 -26.52
C SER A 1113 1.87 -5.84 -25.16
N SER A 1114 0.63 -5.42 -24.98
CA SER A 1114 0.12 -4.87 -23.71
C SER A 1114 -1.40 -5.04 -23.60
N GLY A 1115 -1.99 -4.69 -22.46
CA GLY A 1115 -3.45 -4.69 -22.26
C GLY A 1115 -4.26 -4.01 -23.34
N ASN A 1116 -3.71 -2.95 -23.97
CA ASN A 1116 -4.37 -2.24 -25.05
C ASN A 1116 -4.62 -3.11 -26.30
N ASP A 1117 -3.86 -4.20 -26.51
CA ASP A 1117 -4.16 -5.14 -27.60
C ASP A 1117 -5.46 -5.94 -27.32
N TYR A 1118 -5.83 -6.19 -26.07
CA TYR A 1118 -7.14 -6.77 -25.71
C TYR A 1118 -8.29 -5.79 -26.02
N ASP A 1119 -8.08 -4.51 -25.75
CA ASP A 1119 -9.04 -3.44 -26.07
C ASP A 1119 -9.20 -3.29 -27.59
N LEU A 1120 -8.10 -3.33 -28.35
CA LEU A 1120 -8.14 -3.42 -29.81
C LEU A 1120 -8.86 -4.69 -30.27
N MET A 1121 -8.61 -5.85 -29.66
CA MET A 1121 -9.34 -7.08 -29.99
C MET A 1121 -10.85 -6.97 -29.71
N ALA A 1122 -11.26 -6.20 -28.70
CA ALA A 1122 -12.66 -5.92 -28.38
C ALA A 1122 -13.37 -4.96 -29.36
N GLN A 1123 -12.65 -4.15 -30.16
CA GLN A 1123 -13.29 -3.19 -31.06
C GLN A 1123 -14.04 -3.88 -32.23
N PRO A 1124 -15.27 -3.47 -32.57
CA PRO A 1124 -16.00 -4.03 -33.72
C PRO A 1124 -15.49 -3.45 -35.05
N ILE A 1125 -15.76 -4.14 -36.15
CA ILE A 1125 -15.42 -3.71 -37.50
C ILE A 1125 -16.64 -3.16 -38.22
N THR A 1126 -16.50 -1.94 -38.72
CA THR A 1126 -17.44 -1.27 -39.62
C THR A 1126 -16.94 -1.42 -41.06
N PRO A 1127 -17.75 -1.96 -41.99
CA PRO A 1127 -17.40 -2.02 -43.40
C PRO A 1127 -17.43 -0.63 -44.04
N GLY A 1128 -16.68 -0.44 -45.13
CA GLY A 1128 -16.81 0.74 -45.97
C GLY A 1128 -18.21 0.85 -46.61
N PRO A 1129 -18.65 2.06 -46.99
CA PRO A 1129 -19.95 2.27 -47.62
C PRO A 1129 -20.01 1.55 -48.99
N ALA A 1130 -21.13 0.87 -49.26
CA ALA A 1130 -21.33 0.12 -50.52
C ALA A 1130 -21.53 1.03 -51.75
N ILE A 1131 -21.83 2.31 -51.53
CA ILE A 1131 -21.93 3.35 -52.56
C ILE A 1131 -21.01 4.51 -52.10
N PRO A 1132 -20.05 4.97 -52.92
CA PRO A 1132 -19.21 6.12 -52.57
C PRO A 1132 -20.07 7.35 -52.24
N GLY A 1133 -19.79 7.99 -51.09
CA GLY A 1133 -20.56 9.14 -50.60
C GLY A 1133 -21.84 8.80 -49.81
N ALA A 1134 -22.19 7.52 -49.64
CA ALA A 1134 -23.25 7.13 -48.69
C ALA A 1134 -22.82 7.39 -47.23
N PRO A 1135 -23.77 7.59 -46.30
CA PRO A 1135 -23.46 7.78 -44.88
C PRO A 1135 -22.72 6.58 -44.28
N GLN A 1136 -21.97 6.86 -43.21
CA GLN A 1136 -21.14 5.86 -42.52
C GLN A 1136 -21.97 4.63 -42.10
N PRO A 1137 -21.61 3.41 -42.53
CA PRO A 1137 -22.33 2.20 -42.14
C PRO A 1137 -22.26 1.93 -40.63
N ILE A 1138 -23.23 1.17 -40.12
CA ILE A 1138 -23.17 0.62 -38.76
C ILE A 1138 -22.12 -0.50 -38.67
N PRO A 1139 -21.54 -0.78 -37.49
CA PRO A 1139 -20.65 -1.92 -37.27
C PRO A 1139 -21.37 -3.25 -37.57
N ARG A 1140 -20.63 -4.22 -38.12
CA ARG A 1140 -21.20 -5.49 -38.62
C ARG A 1140 -20.52 -6.75 -38.07
N LEU A 1141 -19.25 -6.66 -37.69
CA LEU A 1141 -18.46 -7.78 -37.17
C LEU A 1141 -17.90 -7.43 -35.79
N PHE A 1142 -18.40 -8.10 -34.76
CA PHE A 1142 -18.10 -7.90 -33.35
C PHE A 1142 -17.19 -9.02 -32.81
N PHE A 1143 -16.53 -8.80 -31.67
CA PHE A 1143 -15.51 -9.73 -31.13
C PHE A 1143 -15.67 -9.95 -29.62
N ALA A 1144 -15.82 -11.21 -29.18
CA ALA A 1144 -15.86 -11.61 -27.78
C ALA A 1144 -15.01 -12.88 -27.53
N GLY A 1145 -14.70 -13.17 -26.27
CA GLY A 1145 -13.75 -14.20 -25.84
C GLY A 1145 -12.74 -13.64 -24.84
N GLU A 1146 -12.00 -14.51 -24.15
CA GLU A 1146 -11.03 -14.08 -23.12
C GLU A 1146 -9.95 -13.13 -23.68
N HIS A 1147 -9.43 -13.38 -24.88
CA HIS A 1147 -8.50 -12.49 -25.59
C HIS A 1147 -9.12 -11.15 -26.05
N THR A 1148 -10.30 -10.77 -25.55
CA THR A 1148 -10.99 -9.50 -25.86
C THR A 1148 -11.37 -8.71 -24.61
N ILE A 1149 -10.90 -9.08 -23.42
CA ILE A 1149 -11.19 -8.37 -22.17
C ILE A 1149 -9.90 -8.18 -21.37
N ARG A 1150 -9.52 -6.92 -21.16
CA ARG A 1150 -8.20 -6.53 -20.65
C ARG A 1150 -7.96 -6.86 -19.18
N ASN A 1151 -8.99 -6.68 -18.34
CA ASN A 1151 -8.91 -6.84 -16.89
C ASN A 1151 -9.19 -8.27 -16.40
N TYR A 1152 -9.59 -9.16 -17.32
CA TYR A 1152 -9.94 -10.56 -17.04
C TYR A 1152 -9.56 -11.47 -18.22
N PRO A 1153 -8.32 -11.41 -18.75
CA PRO A 1153 -7.89 -12.27 -19.85
C PRO A 1153 -7.87 -13.75 -19.41
N ALA A 1154 -7.53 -14.65 -20.33
CA ALA A 1154 -7.38 -16.11 -20.13
C ALA A 1154 -8.56 -16.94 -19.54
N THR A 1155 -9.56 -16.31 -18.93
CA THR A 1155 -10.45 -16.94 -17.94
C THR A 1155 -11.86 -17.25 -18.46
N VAL A 1156 -12.57 -18.12 -17.73
CA VAL A 1156 -13.99 -18.41 -17.98
C VAL A 1156 -14.88 -17.21 -17.67
N HIS A 1157 -14.59 -16.47 -16.58
CA HIS A 1157 -15.35 -15.30 -16.19
C HIS A 1157 -15.10 -14.11 -17.15
N GLY A 1158 -13.89 -13.94 -17.67
CA GLY A 1158 -13.60 -12.98 -18.73
C GLY A 1158 -14.32 -13.32 -20.04
N ALA A 1159 -14.29 -14.59 -20.44
CA ALA A 1159 -15.09 -15.06 -21.57
C ALA A 1159 -16.59 -14.76 -21.37
N LEU A 1160 -17.16 -15.06 -20.19
CA LEU A 1160 -18.54 -14.71 -19.82
C LEU A 1160 -18.80 -13.21 -19.97
N LEU A 1161 -18.02 -12.35 -19.32
CA LEU A 1161 -18.17 -10.88 -19.35
C LEU A 1161 -18.05 -10.30 -20.76
N SER A 1162 -17.09 -10.74 -21.57
CA SER A 1162 -16.95 -10.30 -22.97
C SER A 1162 -18.17 -10.65 -23.82
N GLY A 1163 -18.83 -11.79 -23.55
CA GLY A 1163 -20.09 -12.16 -24.19
C GLY A 1163 -21.25 -11.25 -23.81
N LEU A 1164 -21.37 -10.92 -22.52
CA LEU A 1164 -22.38 -9.95 -22.03
C LEU A 1164 -22.17 -8.56 -22.64
N ARG A 1165 -20.91 -8.09 -22.70
CA ARG A 1165 -20.50 -6.81 -23.30
C ARG A 1165 -20.90 -6.68 -24.77
N GLU A 1166 -20.54 -7.65 -25.61
CA GLU A 1166 -20.92 -7.57 -27.04
C GLU A 1166 -22.43 -7.74 -27.25
N ALA A 1167 -23.13 -8.51 -26.41
CA ALA A 1167 -24.59 -8.59 -26.49
C ALA A 1167 -25.25 -7.25 -26.18
N GLY A 1168 -24.80 -6.53 -25.15
CA GLY A 1168 -25.25 -5.17 -24.85
C GLY A 1168 -24.98 -4.22 -26.01
N ARG A 1169 -23.73 -4.19 -26.50
CA ARG A 1169 -23.31 -3.34 -27.63
C ARG A 1169 -24.07 -3.61 -28.94
N ILE A 1170 -24.32 -4.87 -29.27
CA ILE A 1170 -25.12 -5.26 -30.46
C ILE A 1170 -26.58 -4.84 -30.26
N ALA A 1171 -27.16 -5.05 -29.08
CA ALA A 1171 -28.52 -4.62 -28.78
C ALA A 1171 -28.67 -3.08 -28.83
N ASP A 1172 -27.70 -2.32 -28.31
CA ASP A 1172 -27.67 -0.86 -28.43
C ASP A 1172 -27.63 -0.42 -29.89
N GLN A 1173 -26.82 -1.08 -30.72
CA GLN A 1173 -26.64 -0.74 -32.13
C GLN A 1173 -27.84 -1.12 -33.03
N PHE A 1174 -28.56 -2.20 -32.73
CA PHE A 1174 -29.62 -2.75 -33.60
C PHE A 1174 -31.05 -2.61 -33.04
N LEU A 1175 -31.21 -2.39 -31.73
CA LEU A 1175 -32.50 -2.17 -31.05
C LEU A 1175 -32.63 -0.77 -30.44
N GLY A 1176 -31.51 -0.05 -30.26
CA GLY A 1176 -31.45 1.28 -29.67
C GLY A 1176 -31.29 1.29 -28.14
N ALA A 1177 -30.62 2.32 -27.64
CA ALA A 1177 -30.32 2.55 -26.22
C ALA A 1177 -31.29 3.58 -25.61
N MET A 1178 -32.56 3.21 -25.45
CA MET A 1178 -33.63 4.16 -25.03
C MET A 1178 -33.42 4.81 -23.65
N TYR A 1179 -32.51 4.27 -22.83
CA TYR A 1179 -32.18 4.79 -21.50
C TYR A 1179 -31.23 6.00 -21.50
N THR A 1180 -30.70 6.44 -22.64
CA THR A 1180 -29.76 7.58 -22.73
C THR A 1180 -30.44 8.94 -22.94
N LEU A 1181 -31.76 8.97 -23.13
CA LEU A 1181 -32.52 10.19 -23.42
C LEU A 1181 -32.85 11.00 -22.14
N PRO A 1182 -32.54 12.31 -22.08
CA PRO A 1182 -32.96 13.19 -20.99
C PRO A 1182 -34.47 13.50 -20.98
N ARG A 1183 -34.94 14.18 -19.91
CA ARG A 1183 -36.33 14.68 -19.79
C ARG A 1183 -36.81 15.41 -21.04
N GLN A 1184 -37.98 15.03 -21.56
CA GLN A 1184 -38.79 15.95 -22.36
C GLN A 1184 -39.36 17.03 -21.44
N ALA A 1185 -39.10 18.30 -21.76
CA ALA A 1185 -39.65 19.42 -21.02
C ALA A 1185 -41.12 19.67 -21.42
N THR A 1186 -42.00 19.87 -20.43
CA THR A 1186 -43.38 20.29 -20.66
C THR A 1186 -43.43 21.70 -21.27
N PRO A 1187 -44.21 21.94 -22.35
CA PRO A 1187 -44.26 23.25 -23.00
C PRO A 1187 -45.00 24.28 -22.13
N GLY A 1188 -44.30 25.28 -21.59
CA GLY A 1188 -44.95 26.25 -20.68
C GLY A 1188 -44.15 27.46 -20.17
N VAL A 1189 -42.90 27.68 -20.59
CA VAL A 1189 -42.13 28.90 -20.20
C VAL A 1189 -41.33 29.40 -21.42
N PRO A 1190 -41.36 30.71 -21.78
CA PRO A 1190 -40.57 31.25 -22.88
C PRO A 1190 -39.09 31.36 -22.51
N THR A 1191 -38.22 30.75 -23.31
CA THR A 1191 -36.76 30.84 -23.15
C THR A 1191 -36.23 32.21 -23.56
N GLN A 1192 -35.52 32.91 -22.65
CA GLN A 1192 -34.62 33.99 -23.04
C GLN A 1192 -33.39 33.40 -23.77
N GLN A 1193 -32.89 34.15 -24.76
CA GLN A 1193 -31.79 33.72 -25.62
C GLN A 1193 -30.43 33.96 -24.94
N ALA A 1194 -29.63 32.92 -24.77
CA ALA A 1194 -28.19 33.05 -24.54
C ALA A 1194 -27.48 33.17 -25.90
N ALA A 1195 -26.76 34.26 -26.12
CA ALA A 1195 -26.13 34.54 -27.41
C ALA A 1195 -24.82 33.73 -27.60
N SER A 1196 -24.59 33.29 -28.84
CA SER A 1196 -23.30 32.75 -29.26
C SER A 1196 -22.24 33.86 -29.35
N ILE A 1197 -21.10 33.68 -28.69
CA ILE A 1197 -19.90 34.51 -28.92
C ILE A 1197 -18.76 33.58 -29.39
N TYR A 1198 -18.17 33.96 -30.53
CA TYR A 1198 -17.09 33.25 -31.20
C TYR A 1198 -16.11 34.30 -31.73
N TYR A 1199 -14.89 34.38 -31.19
CA TYR A 1199 -13.78 35.12 -31.81
C TYR A 1199 -12.44 34.42 -31.52
N PRO A 1200 -11.43 34.55 -32.41
CA PRO A 1200 -10.19 33.78 -32.35
C PRO A 1200 -9.09 34.52 -31.56
N GLY A 1201 -8.00 33.83 -31.26
CA GLY A 1201 -6.89 34.37 -30.46
C GLY A 1201 -5.72 34.96 -31.25
N LYS A 1202 -4.93 35.80 -30.58
CA LYS A 1202 -3.48 35.94 -30.70
C LYS A 1202 -2.93 36.90 -29.63
N ASP A 1203 -1.61 36.92 -29.50
CA ASP A 1203 -0.77 37.94 -28.85
C ASP A 1203 -0.99 38.23 -27.36
N LEU A 1204 -0.37 37.39 -26.52
CA LEU A 1204 -0.13 37.64 -25.10
C LEU A 1204 1.33 37.30 -24.71
N LYS A 1205 2.28 37.69 -25.57
CA LYS A 1205 3.73 37.46 -25.42
C LYS A 1205 4.54 38.77 -25.41
N ARG A 1206 3.92 39.88 -24.97
CA ARG A 1206 4.58 41.21 -24.91
C ARG A 1206 3.90 42.27 -24.03
N ILE A 1207 3.20 41.83 -22.97
CA ILE A 1207 3.13 42.64 -21.74
C ILE A 1207 4.14 41.98 -20.81
N CYS A 1208 5.37 42.45 -20.92
CA CYS A 1208 6.59 41.81 -20.45
C CYS A 1208 7.45 42.83 -19.69
N GLU A 1209 8.37 42.32 -18.87
CA GLU A 1209 9.70 42.95 -18.69
C GLU A 1209 9.71 44.44 -18.25
N SER A 1210 8.84 44.85 -17.29
CA SER A 1210 8.83 46.26 -16.83
C SER A 1210 8.56 46.56 -15.35
N LEU A 1211 8.40 45.56 -14.48
CA LEU A 1211 8.51 45.70 -13.03
C LEU A 1211 9.30 44.51 -12.50
N ASP A 1212 10.40 44.83 -11.83
CA ASP A 1212 11.47 43.90 -11.49
C ASP A 1212 11.47 43.62 -9.98
N MET A 1213 11.70 42.35 -9.62
CA MET A 1213 11.95 41.84 -8.26
C MET A 1213 10.82 41.94 -7.19
N CYS A 1214 10.77 40.92 -6.32
CA CYS A 1214 10.05 40.84 -5.03
C CYS A 1214 8.51 40.68 -5.05
N GLU A 1215 7.96 39.61 -5.66
CA GLU A 1215 6.59 39.16 -5.31
C GLU A 1215 6.33 37.63 -5.44
N ASP A 1216 7.29 36.78 -5.06
CA ASP A 1216 7.12 35.32 -4.97
C ASP A 1216 6.23 34.91 -3.77
N GLY A 1217 4.94 35.17 -3.89
CA GLY A 1217 3.89 34.84 -2.92
C GLY A 1217 3.34 33.40 -3.05
N ALA A 1218 4.21 32.41 -3.25
CA ALA A 1218 3.83 31.00 -3.30
C ALA A 1218 3.45 30.48 -1.89
N PHE A 1219 2.27 29.85 -1.80
CA PHE A 1219 1.70 29.25 -0.58
C PHE A 1219 0.63 28.23 -1.02
N VAL A 1220 0.67 26.93 -0.70
CA VAL A 1220 1.72 26.08 -0.11
C VAL A 1220 1.60 24.66 -0.70
N PHE A 1221 2.33 24.31 -1.77
CA PHE A 1221 2.68 22.89 -1.91
C PHE A 1221 3.72 22.55 -0.84
N ASN A 1222 3.84 21.27 -0.43
CA ASN A 1222 4.83 20.86 0.58
C ASN A 1222 6.21 21.43 0.20
N CYS A 1223 6.98 21.95 1.17
CA CYS A 1223 8.16 22.79 0.93
C CYS A 1223 9.16 22.19 -0.08
N GLY A 1224 9.31 20.86 -0.11
CA GLY A 1224 10.13 20.14 -1.08
C GLY A 1224 9.80 20.45 -2.56
N LEU A 1225 8.59 20.92 -2.88
CA LEU A 1225 8.21 21.37 -4.23
C LEU A 1225 8.76 22.76 -4.59
N GLU A 1226 8.91 23.64 -3.61
CA GLU A 1226 9.48 24.98 -3.75
C GLU A 1226 11.02 24.86 -3.72
N ASN A 1227 11.55 24.05 -2.81
CA ASN A 1227 12.96 23.67 -2.75
C ASN A 1227 13.42 22.95 -4.02
N TYR A 1228 12.56 22.11 -4.64
CA TYR A 1228 12.84 21.47 -5.94
C TYR A 1228 13.11 22.47 -7.07
N ILE A 1229 12.35 23.57 -7.10
CA ILE A 1229 12.55 24.63 -8.11
C ILE A 1229 13.86 25.36 -7.84
N TYR A 1230 14.12 25.73 -6.58
CA TYR A 1230 15.35 26.42 -6.16
C TYR A 1230 16.63 25.57 -6.32
N MET A 1231 16.56 24.25 -6.11
CA MET A 1231 17.67 23.33 -6.34
C MET A 1231 18.07 23.21 -7.81
N ARG A 1232 17.12 23.44 -8.74
CA ARG A 1232 17.28 23.25 -10.19
C ARG A 1232 17.88 24.47 -10.91
N GLU A 1233 17.90 25.63 -10.26
CA GLU A 1233 18.60 26.85 -10.70
C GLU A 1233 20.05 26.93 -10.17
#